data_AF-A0A1C5R104-F1
#
_entry.id   AF-A0A1C5R104-F1
#
_cell.length_a   1.000
_cell.length_b   1.000
_cell.length_c   1.000
_cell.angle_alpha   90.00
_cell.angle_beta   90.00
_cell.angle_gamma   90.00
#
_symmetry.space_group_name_H-M   'P 1'
#
loop_
_entity.id
_entity.type
_entity.pdbx_description
1 polymer ?
#
loop_
_entity_poly.entity_id
_entity_poly.type
_entity_poly.pdbx_seq_one_letter_code
_entity_poly.pdbx_strand_id
1 'polypeptide(L)'
;MNNIQRKGIGKMKIYKKVIACILTLMMFFAQMPVNVFAANQKNNIPLDIVLVLDVSGSMEDPITSTDTTKRIKILKDSINQFIEEFAKNNSKQSDEKYQSRISIIKFAGDKSDKVGNDTYTENRYKYNYTQIMNDFFTATNENKEQLKDVVNSISPAGATRSDYAMELALKQIEQSKNDESRKYAKRIVFFVTDGQPTTLSNFDDDVANKAITTSKEIKKDAEVYTFGMFSLTDPSITGHVGSGTWSDAEKFNAYMHGVSSNYPDAQSYKNLGTRAENSAYYMGAKSSNEATAIFNSVINKLLSMTYAGADYTKVTEAKKRIPSDLTLYTDETVQALEDALKDVKYDLDITQQDTVDGYVDAINKAIAQLKYKVADYTEVDKAIEKANKLNKENYEDFSKVEDAIKTVVRSKNITEQDEVDAMAKAINDAIDALVFQLKIKYNSNGGTGTMTNPVIELDKEFTFPKCEYVAPNGKHFKGWQVDSTIYKVGDPRVFTKDDQNKEIKAVWEEHTFDQKLKEVNGVSTLKDKATCTTNAIYYKSCACGQVSTTETFEDKDTKLGHEYTKQIKDAKYLKSQGSNCQEHDAYWYACSRCDVSAKDDENAQDKCYESAEVGNHVYDQEVESSEYLATPATCMTPARYYKSCICGAKGTEAFAATGTHLGHAYIEVKNPQFLREKATNCKEHDTYWYVCSRCGKTSKTINKYYEDKDSKGEHISSDWIIDQQPTVAKEGSKHKECTVCKEVLETEKLAKLENVKTETKKEETASKKETKVESKKAVTTGDNTNSIVPMALLGISLLGIYIIVMKKYVR
;
A
#
# COMPACT_ATOMS: atom_id res chain seq x y z
N MET A 1 71.61 36.81 -0.58
CA MET A 1 70.16 37.10 -0.45
C MET A 1 69.36 35.86 -0.83
N ASN A 2 68.50 35.27 0.01
CA ASN A 2 67.68 34.11 -0.44
C ASN A 2 66.30 33.90 0.24
N ASN A 3 65.98 34.57 1.35
CA ASN A 3 64.70 34.35 2.06
C ASN A 3 63.54 35.30 1.65
N ILE A 4 63.83 36.32 0.81
CA ILE A 4 62.83 37.32 0.38
C ILE A 4 61.99 36.79 -0.81
N GLN A 5 62.61 36.13 -1.80
CA GLN A 5 61.87 35.70 -3.00
C GLN A 5 60.82 34.61 -2.73
N ARG A 6 61.05 33.67 -1.79
CA ARG A 6 60.05 32.63 -1.48
C ARG A 6 58.74 33.20 -0.91
N LYS A 7 58.77 34.29 -0.13
CA LYS A 7 57.55 34.94 0.39
C LYS A 7 56.78 35.75 -0.67
N GLY A 8 57.45 36.27 -1.70
CA GLY A 8 56.79 36.96 -2.83
C GLY A 8 55.98 36.01 -3.71
N ILE A 9 56.59 34.90 -4.13
CA ILE A 9 55.99 33.93 -5.07
C ILE A 9 54.72 33.28 -4.49
N GLY A 10 54.70 32.99 -3.18
CA GLY A 10 53.53 32.44 -2.49
C GLY A 10 52.31 33.36 -2.53
N LYS A 11 52.49 34.64 -2.15
CA LYS A 11 51.41 35.65 -2.24
C LYS A 11 50.93 35.83 -3.68
N MET A 12 51.84 35.92 -4.65
CA MET A 12 51.49 36.16 -6.05
C MET A 12 50.67 35.02 -6.69
N LYS A 13 50.89 33.75 -6.28
CA LYS A 13 50.02 32.63 -6.67
C LYS A 13 48.60 32.73 -6.06
N ILE A 14 48.48 33.18 -4.81
CA ILE A 14 47.18 33.38 -4.16
C ILE A 14 46.42 34.53 -4.84
N TYR A 15 47.07 35.68 -5.06
CA TYR A 15 46.46 36.79 -5.79
C TYR A 15 46.04 36.42 -7.22
N LYS A 16 46.85 35.65 -7.96
CA LYS A 16 46.42 35.13 -9.27
C LYS A 16 45.20 34.21 -9.17
N LYS A 17 45.08 33.34 -8.15
CA LYS A 17 43.88 32.52 -7.95
C LYS A 17 42.65 33.36 -7.56
N VAL A 18 42.79 34.36 -6.69
CA VAL A 18 41.68 35.23 -6.29
C VAL A 18 41.22 36.11 -7.46
N ILE A 19 42.14 36.70 -8.22
CA ILE A 19 41.81 37.49 -9.42
C ILE A 19 41.21 36.60 -10.52
N ALA A 20 41.70 35.37 -10.70
CA ALA A 20 41.08 34.41 -11.61
C ALA A 20 39.66 34.04 -11.17
N CYS A 21 39.42 33.76 -9.88
CA CYS A 21 38.08 33.51 -9.36
C CYS A 21 37.15 34.72 -9.52
N ILE A 22 37.63 35.95 -9.28
CA ILE A 22 36.82 37.15 -9.49
C ILE A 22 36.51 37.36 -10.97
N LEU A 23 37.45 37.09 -11.88
CA LEU A 23 37.22 37.15 -13.31
C LEU A 23 36.27 36.05 -13.80
N THR A 24 36.39 34.80 -13.34
CA THR A 24 35.41 33.75 -13.71
C THR A 24 34.04 34.00 -13.09
N LEU A 25 33.96 34.60 -11.90
CA LEU A 25 32.70 35.01 -11.29
C LEU A 25 32.06 36.17 -12.08
N MET A 26 32.84 37.19 -12.46
CA MET A 26 32.39 38.29 -13.32
C MET A 26 31.99 37.81 -14.72
N MET A 27 32.69 36.84 -15.30
CA MET A 27 32.30 36.20 -16.56
C MET A 27 31.01 35.39 -16.39
N PHE A 28 30.81 34.69 -15.28
CA PHE A 28 29.52 34.08 -14.94
C PHE A 28 28.39 35.12 -14.86
N PHE A 29 28.60 36.25 -14.16
CA PHE A 29 27.62 37.34 -14.09
C PHE A 29 27.39 38.06 -15.43
N ALA A 30 28.35 38.03 -16.36
CA ALA A 30 28.21 38.57 -17.72
C ALA A 30 27.66 37.56 -18.75
N GLN A 31 27.64 36.26 -18.42
CA GLN A 31 27.09 35.18 -19.25
C GLN A 31 25.73 34.68 -18.78
N MET A 32 25.31 35.01 -17.54
CA MET A 32 23.91 34.89 -17.17
C MET A 32 23.06 35.85 -18.01
N PRO A 33 21.92 35.40 -18.57
CA PRO A 33 21.00 36.31 -19.26
C PRO A 33 20.47 37.37 -18.29
N VAL A 34 20.23 38.57 -18.82
CA VAL A 34 19.94 39.81 -18.05
C VAL A 34 18.74 39.67 -17.09
N ASN A 35 17.86 38.69 -17.33
CA ASN A 35 16.67 38.37 -16.54
C ASN A 35 16.94 38.06 -15.05
N VAL A 36 18.17 37.75 -14.63
CA VAL A 36 18.49 37.40 -13.23
C VAL A 36 18.35 38.59 -12.25
N PHE A 37 18.34 39.84 -12.75
CA PHE A 37 18.02 41.03 -11.96
C PHE A 37 16.77 41.78 -12.43
N ALA A 38 15.92 41.12 -13.22
CA ALA A 38 14.50 41.47 -13.23
C ALA A 38 13.91 41.03 -11.88
N ALA A 39 13.77 41.98 -10.94
CA ALA A 39 12.80 41.78 -9.87
C ALA A 39 11.41 41.53 -10.51
N ASN A 40 10.54 40.74 -9.87
CA ASN A 40 9.18 40.46 -10.35
C ASN A 40 8.33 41.75 -10.35
N GLN A 41 8.58 42.63 -11.32
CA GLN A 41 7.73 43.77 -11.64
C GLN A 41 6.46 43.18 -12.27
N LYS A 42 5.46 42.93 -11.42
CA LYS A 42 4.16 42.41 -11.84
C LYS A 42 3.65 43.25 -13.01
N ASN A 43 3.48 42.62 -14.16
CA ASN A 43 3.02 43.32 -15.34
C ASN A 43 1.63 43.90 -15.06
N ASN A 44 1.50 45.19 -15.35
CA ASN A 44 0.23 45.90 -15.26
C ASN A 44 -0.75 45.20 -16.21
N ILE A 45 -2.00 45.00 -15.77
CA ILE A 45 -2.98 44.29 -16.59
C ILE A 45 -3.22 45.07 -17.90
N PRO A 46 -3.09 44.45 -19.08
CA PRO A 46 -3.34 45.14 -20.34
C PRO A 46 -4.79 45.59 -20.40
N LEU A 47 -5.01 46.84 -20.80
CA LEU A 47 -6.34 47.45 -20.85
C LEU A 47 -6.84 47.57 -22.29
N ASP A 48 -8.10 47.24 -22.49
CA ASP A 48 -8.84 47.47 -23.74
C ASP A 48 -9.83 48.61 -23.47
N ILE A 49 -9.50 49.82 -23.90
CA ILE A 49 -10.16 51.06 -23.49
C ILE A 49 -10.95 51.65 -24.65
N VAL A 50 -12.26 51.76 -24.49
CA VAL A 50 -13.16 52.43 -25.43
C VAL A 50 -13.49 53.82 -24.90
N LEU A 51 -12.92 54.85 -25.51
CA LEU A 51 -13.19 56.24 -25.20
C LEU A 51 -14.44 56.68 -25.96
N VAL A 52 -15.52 56.98 -25.24
CA VAL A 52 -16.81 57.38 -25.83
C VAL A 52 -17.02 58.86 -25.53
N LEU A 53 -16.80 59.68 -26.55
CA LEU A 53 -16.57 61.11 -26.44
C LEU A 53 -17.74 61.90 -27.04
N ASP A 54 -18.35 62.76 -26.22
CA ASP A 54 -19.43 63.65 -26.65
C ASP A 54 -18.89 64.75 -27.57
N VAL A 55 -19.54 64.91 -28.72
CA VAL A 55 -19.26 65.94 -29.73
C VAL A 55 -20.54 66.66 -30.17
N SER A 56 -21.56 66.67 -29.31
CA SER A 56 -22.78 67.47 -29.44
C SER A 56 -22.49 68.98 -29.47
N GLY A 57 -23.45 69.78 -29.93
CA GLY A 57 -23.27 71.23 -30.06
C GLY A 57 -22.94 71.95 -28.75
N SER A 58 -23.46 71.48 -27.62
CA SER A 58 -23.21 72.04 -26.29
C SER A 58 -21.78 71.82 -25.78
N MET A 59 -21.00 70.94 -26.41
CA MET A 59 -19.57 70.80 -26.08
C MET A 59 -18.72 72.01 -26.53
N GLU A 60 -19.24 72.92 -27.36
CA GLU A 60 -18.62 74.23 -27.64
C GLU A 60 -18.87 75.29 -26.54
N ASP A 61 -19.75 75.01 -25.55
CA ASP A 61 -20.02 75.91 -24.43
C ASP A 61 -18.87 75.90 -23.39
N PRO A 62 -18.78 76.95 -22.55
CA PRO A 62 -18.11 76.91 -21.26
C PRO A 62 -18.53 75.75 -20.35
N ILE A 63 -17.59 75.23 -19.56
CA ILE A 63 -17.90 74.25 -18.50
C ILE A 63 -18.81 74.85 -17.40
N THR A 64 -18.58 76.12 -17.03
CA THR A 64 -19.46 76.91 -16.13
C THR A 64 -19.50 78.39 -16.56
N SER A 65 -20.33 79.20 -15.90
CA SER A 65 -20.35 80.66 -16.09
C SER A 65 -19.11 81.37 -15.52
N THR A 66 -18.35 80.71 -14.64
CA THR A 66 -17.13 81.25 -14.02
C THR A 66 -15.84 80.74 -14.66
N ASP A 67 -15.82 79.50 -15.16
CA ASP A 67 -14.74 78.97 -15.99
C ASP A 67 -15.19 78.93 -17.45
N THR A 68 -14.75 79.93 -18.22
CA THR A 68 -15.11 80.11 -19.64
C THR A 68 -14.41 79.13 -20.59
N THR A 69 -13.63 78.19 -20.07
CA THR A 69 -12.97 77.15 -20.89
C THR A 69 -14.02 76.22 -21.50
N LYS A 70 -13.97 76.07 -22.83
CA LYS A 70 -14.92 75.22 -23.57
C LYS A 70 -14.78 73.75 -23.20
N ARG A 71 -15.91 73.04 -23.04
CA ARG A 71 -15.94 71.61 -22.69
C ARG A 71 -15.11 70.77 -23.68
N ILE A 72 -15.23 71.01 -24.98
CA ILE A 72 -14.42 70.33 -26.01
C ILE A 72 -12.90 70.55 -25.86
N LYS A 73 -12.46 71.73 -25.40
CA LYS A 73 -11.02 71.96 -25.16
C LYS A 73 -10.53 71.10 -24.02
N ILE A 74 -11.24 71.11 -22.89
CA ILE A 74 -10.93 70.29 -21.71
C ILE A 74 -10.90 68.80 -22.08
N LEU A 75 -11.86 68.34 -22.90
CA LEU A 75 -11.93 66.97 -23.40
C LEU A 75 -10.70 66.64 -24.26
N LYS A 76 -10.38 67.45 -25.28
CA LYS A 76 -9.20 67.22 -26.13
C LYS A 76 -7.90 67.22 -25.34
N ASP A 77 -7.69 68.20 -24.46
CA ASP A 77 -6.48 68.30 -23.64
C ASP A 77 -6.33 67.05 -22.76
N SER A 78 -7.42 66.62 -22.10
CA SER A 78 -7.43 65.47 -21.18
C SER A 78 -7.24 64.13 -21.89
N ILE A 79 -7.87 63.93 -23.06
CA ILE A 79 -7.70 62.70 -23.85
C ILE A 79 -6.32 62.66 -24.52
N ASN A 80 -5.78 63.79 -24.97
CA ASN A 80 -4.38 63.85 -25.43
C ASN A 80 -3.40 63.48 -24.30
N GLN A 81 -3.65 63.93 -23.05
CA GLN A 81 -2.85 63.51 -21.89
C GLN A 81 -3.01 62.00 -21.60
N PHE A 82 -4.23 61.48 -21.71
CA PHE A 82 -4.51 60.04 -21.54
C PHE A 82 -3.70 59.20 -22.54
N ILE A 83 -3.72 59.55 -23.82
CA ILE A 83 -2.93 58.88 -24.87
C ILE A 83 -1.42 58.99 -24.58
N GLU A 84 -0.94 60.15 -24.14
CA GLU A 84 0.47 60.38 -23.82
C GLU A 84 0.99 59.47 -22.69
N GLU A 85 0.27 59.34 -21.57
CA GLU A 85 0.69 58.48 -20.46
C GLU A 85 0.54 56.98 -20.76
N PHE A 86 -0.50 56.58 -21.50
CA PHE A 86 -0.63 55.20 -21.98
C PHE A 86 0.47 54.84 -22.98
N ALA A 87 0.83 55.74 -23.90
CA ALA A 87 1.93 55.55 -24.84
C ALA A 87 3.28 55.37 -24.11
N LYS A 88 3.55 56.19 -23.09
CA LYS A 88 4.74 56.03 -22.22
C LYS A 88 4.74 54.70 -21.48
N ASN A 89 3.57 54.18 -21.07
CA ASN A 89 3.49 52.92 -20.35
C ASN A 89 3.66 51.71 -21.28
N ASN A 90 2.98 51.70 -22.42
CA ASN A 90 3.09 50.65 -23.44
C ASN A 90 4.53 50.50 -23.94
N SER A 91 5.24 51.61 -24.12
CA SER A 91 6.65 51.62 -24.56
C SER A 91 7.64 51.00 -23.56
N LYS A 92 7.18 50.55 -22.37
CA LYS A 92 7.97 49.75 -21.41
C LYS A 92 7.78 48.24 -21.60
N GLN A 93 6.73 47.82 -22.30
CA GLN A 93 6.39 46.41 -22.53
C GLN A 93 6.84 46.01 -23.94
N SER A 94 7.62 44.94 -24.05
CA SER A 94 8.17 44.45 -25.32
C SER A 94 7.25 43.50 -26.09
N ASP A 95 6.19 43.01 -25.45
CA ASP A 95 5.20 42.10 -26.04
C ASP A 95 3.85 42.83 -26.12
N GLU A 96 3.32 42.97 -27.33
CA GLU A 96 2.09 43.72 -27.63
C GLU A 96 0.88 43.21 -26.83
N LYS A 97 0.84 41.93 -26.46
CA LYS A 97 -0.28 41.38 -25.68
C LYS A 97 -0.35 41.94 -24.25
N TYR A 98 0.73 42.50 -23.72
CA TYR A 98 0.78 43.20 -22.42
C TYR A 98 0.66 44.72 -22.55
N GLN A 99 0.64 45.27 -23.77
CA GLN A 99 0.36 46.68 -24.01
C GLN A 99 -1.16 46.96 -23.94
N SER A 100 -1.55 48.18 -23.60
CA SER A 100 -2.96 48.62 -23.56
C SER A 100 -3.37 49.28 -24.88
N ARG A 101 -4.57 49.01 -25.37
CA ARG A 101 -5.07 49.51 -26.67
C ARG A 101 -6.33 50.34 -26.51
N ILE A 102 -6.44 51.40 -27.32
CA ILE A 102 -7.47 52.43 -27.20
C ILE A 102 -8.30 52.49 -28.49
N SER A 103 -9.62 52.36 -28.37
CA SER A 103 -10.58 52.73 -29.42
C SER A 103 -11.22 54.07 -29.08
N ILE A 104 -11.58 54.85 -30.09
CA ILE A 104 -12.23 56.16 -29.94
C ILE A 104 -13.56 56.16 -30.70
N ILE A 105 -14.63 56.54 -30.01
CA ILE A 105 -15.98 56.75 -30.54
C ILE A 105 -16.37 58.20 -30.26
N LYS A 106 -16.85 58.91 -31.29
CA LYS A 106 -17.52 60.21 -31.13
C LYS A 106 -19.02 60.02 -31.16
N PHE A 107 -19.79 60.79 -30.39
CA PHE A 107 -21.25 60.77 -30.49
C PHE A 107 -21.89 62.15 -30.50
N ALA A 108 -22.93 62.28 -31.32
CA ALA A 108 -23.75 63.48 -31.44
C ALA A 108 -25.10 63.17 -32.13
N GLY A 109 -25.14 63.16 -33.46
CA GLY A 109 -26.33 62.86 -34.26
C GLY A 109 -26.46 61.39 -34.65
N ASP A 110 -26.99 61.14 -35.86
CA ASP A 110 -27.27 59.80 -36.40
C ASP A 110 -26.08 58.84 -36.38
N LYS A 111 -26.34 57.53 -36.33
CA LYS A 111 -25.28 56.51 -36.29
C LYS A 111 -24.64 56.29 -37.66
N SER A 112 -23.31 56.11 -37.67
CA SER A 112 -22.53 55.59 -38.81
C SER A 112 -21.71 54.38 -38.37
N ASP A 113 -21.88 53.26 -39.08
CA ASP A 113 -21.12 52.02 -38.84
C ASP A 113 -19.71 52.03 -39.49
N LYS A 114 -19.36 53.09 -40.23
CA LYS A 114 -18.02 53.29 -40.81
C LYS A 114 -17.03 53.78 -39.74
N VAL A 115 -15.77 53.42 -39.87
CA VAL A 115 -14.69 54.06 -39.09
C VAL A 115 -14.32 55.40 -39.74
N GLY A 116 -14.31 56.49 -38.98
CA GLY A 116 -13.93 57.82 -39.48
C GLY A 116 -14.48 59.00 -38.68
N ASN A 117 -14.27 60.21 -39.22
CA ASN A 117 -14.77 61.47 -38.67
C ASN A 117 -15.83 62.12 -39.60
N ASP A 118 -16.86 61.35 -39.95
CA ASP A 118 -17.88 61.76 -40.93
C ASP A 118 -18.91 62.72 -40.32
N THR A 119 -19.56 63.45 -41.22
CA THR A 119 -20.62 64.44 -40.91
C THR A 119 -21.73 64.36 -41.97
N TYR A 120 -22.94 64.76 -41.60
CA TYR A 120 -24.09 64.88 -42.50
C TYR A 120 -24.61 66.32 -42.54
N THR A 121 -25.52 66.59 -43.49
CA THR A 121 -26.16 67.90 -43.65
C THR A 121 -27.66 67.73 -43.62
N GLU A 122 -28.33 68.42 -42.70
CA GLU A 122 -29.78 68.45 -42.56
C GLU A 122 -30.23 69.91 -42.34
N ASN A 123 -31.33 70.32 -42.98
CA ASN A 123 -31.90 71.68 -42.85
C ASN A 123 -30.87 72.82 -43.08
N ARG A 124 -29.86 72.58 -43.93
CA ARG A 124 -28.69 73.44 -44.23
C ARG A 124 -27.60 73.53 -43.13
N TYR A 125 -27.80 72.88 -42.00
CA TYR A 125 -26.79 72.76 -40.93
C TYR A 125 -25.98 71.48 -41.10
N LYS A 126 -24.76 71.48 -40.58
CA LYS A 126 -23.82 70.35 -40.63
C LYS A 126 -23.72 69.71 -39.25
N TYR A 127 -23.89 68.40 -39.18
CA TYR A 127 -23.96 67.63 -37.94
C TYR A 127 -22.99 66.45 -37.94
N ASN A 128 -22.53 66.03 -36.76
CA ASN A 128 -21.70 64.84 -36.61
C ASN A 128 -22.52 63.56 -36.62
N TYR A 129 -22.07 62.55 -37.36
CA TYR A 129 -22.50 61.18 -37.06
C TYR A 129 -21.92 60.72 -35.71
N THR A 130 -22.68 59.91 -35.00
CA THR A 130 -22.20 59.04 -33.92
C THR A 130 -21.49 57.84 -34.53
N GLN A 131 -20.20 57.70 -34.24
CA GLN A 131 -19.28 56.96 -35.10
C GLN A 131 -18.01 56.50 -34.36
N ILE A 132 -17.49 55.32 -34.69
CA ILE A 132 -16.13 54.90 -34.31
C ILE A 132 -15.15 55.78 -35.11
N MET A 133 -14.36 56.60 -34.43
CA MET A 133 -13.28 57.36 -35.09
C MET A 133 -12.05 56.49 -35.35
N ASN A 134 -11.77 55.55 -34.44
CA ASN A 134 -10.64 54.64 -34.52
C ASN A 134 -10.97 53.34 -33.77
N ASP A 135 -10.69 52.18 -34.37
CA ASP A 135 -10.74 50.88 -33.68
C ASP A 135 -9.63 50.78 -32.62
N PHE A 136 -9.49 49.64 -31.94
CA PHE A 136 -8.42 49.47 -30.95
C PHE A 136 -7.02 49.64 -31.55
N PHE A 137 -6.31 50.67 -31.07
CA PHE A 137 -4.96 51.01 -31.48
C PHE A 137 -4.01 51.05 -30.28
N THR A 138 -2.85 50.41 -30.42
CA THR A 138 -1.84 50.35 -29.37
C THR A 138 -0.89 51.54 -29.50
N ALA A 139 -1.18 52.61 -28.77
CA ALA A 139 -0.35 53.81 -28.75
C ALA A 139 1.01 53.54 -28.07
N THR A 140 2.10 53.96 -28.70
CA THR A 140 3.48 53.93 -28.19
C THR A 140 4.11 55.30 -28.40
N ASN A 141 5.29 55.55 -27.83
CA ASN A 141 6.00 56.82 -28.00
C ASN A 141 6.30 57.16 -29.47
N GLU A 142 6.32 56.16 -30.36
CA GLU A 142 6.63 56.31 -31.79
C GLU A 142 5.40 56.62 -32.64
N ASN A 143 4.22 56.09 -32.28
CA ASN A 143 3.01 56.16 -33.12
C ASN A 143 1.85 57.01 -32.53
N LYS A 144 1.93 57.42 -31.26
CA LYS A 144 0.84 58.08 -30.50
C LYS A 144 0.21 59.30 -31.17
N GLU A 145 0.97 60.04 -31.99
CA GLU A 145 0.46 61.23 -32.67
C GLU A 145 -0.68 60.87 -33.64
N GLN A 146 -0.69 59.66 -34.23
CA GLN A 146 -1.79 59.19 -35.08
C GLN A 146 -3.14 59.22 -34.33
N LEU A 147 -3.16 58.79 -33.07
CA LEU A 147 -4.38 58.76 -32.25
C LEU A 147 -4.71 60.14 -31.66
N LYS A 148 -3.69 61.00 -31.43
CA LYS A 148 -3.88 62.40 -31.02
C LYS A 148 -4.46 63.25 -32.16
N ASP A 149 -4.05 63.01 -33.40
CA ASP A 149 -4.61 63.69 -34.58
C ASP A 149 -6.10 63.35 -34.77
N VAL A 150 -6.51 62.10 -34.51
CA VAL A 150 -7.92 61.70 -34.45
C VAL A 150 -8.69 62.56 -33.44
N VAL A 151 -8.20 62.69 -32.20
CA VAL A 151 -8.81 63.53 -31.14
C VAL A 151 -8.83 65.01 -31.53
N ASN A 152 -7.72 65.52 -32.08
CA ASN A 152 -7.57 66.91 -32.48
C ASN A 152 -8.51 67.28 -33.64
N SER A 153 -8.87 66.33 -34.50
CA SER A 153 -9.80 66.52 -35.63
C SER A 153 -11.27 66.70 -35.24
N ILE A 154 -11.65 66.44 -33.98
CA ILE A 154 -13.04 66.59 -33.50
C ILE A 154 -13.51 68.06 -33.61
N SER A 155 -14.73 68.28 -34.10
CA SER A 155 -15.41 69.59 -34.05
C SER A 155 -16.87 69.36 -33.63
N PRO A 156 -17.38 69.99 -32.55
CA PRO A 156 -18.70 69.66 -32.02
C PRO A 156 -19.85 70.25 -32.84
N ALA A 157 -20.86 69.43 -33.12
CA ALA A 157 -22.09 69.82 -33.80
C ALA A 157 -23.10 68.66 -33.80
N GLY A 158 -24.32 68.90 -33.34
CA GLY A 158 -25.43 67.94 -33.33
C GLY A 158 -26.13 67.83 -31.98
N ALA A 159 -27.09 66.91 -31.92
CA ALA A 159 -27.73 66.45 -30.68
C ALA A 159 -26.77 65.56 -29.86
N THR A 160 -27.29 64.79 -28.89
CA THR A 160 -26.51 64.04 -27.91
C THR A 160 -26.98 62.58 -27.82
N ARG A 161 -26.84 61.84 -28.94
CA ARG A 161 -27.29 60.45 -29.13
C ARG A 161 -26.37 59.42 -28.45
N SER A 162 -26.38 59.42 -27.12
CA SER A 162 -25.64 58.46 -26.32
C SER A 162 -26.13 57.02 -26.44
N ASP A 163 -27.36 56.80 -26.94
CA ASP A 163 -27.89 55.47 -27.24
C ASP A 163 -27.06 54.78 -28.33
N TYR A 164 -26.87 55.45 -29.47
CA TYR A 164 -25.98 54.98 -30.54
C TYR A 164 -24.51 54.91 -30.12
N ALA A 165 -24.08 55.77 -29.19
CA ALA A 165 -22.72 55.77 -28.65
C ALA A 165 -22.42 54.46 -27.89
N MET A 166 -23.36 54.04 -27.03
CA MET A 166 -23.22 52.82 -26.25
C MET A 166 -23.42 51.56 -27.11
N GLU A 167 -24.22 51.60 -28.18
CA GLU A 167 -24.29 50.51 -29.19
C GLU A 167 -22.92 50.28 -29.86
N LEU A 168 -22.24 51.34 -30.29
CA LEU A 168 -20.90 51.24 -30.88
C LEU A 168 -19.85 50.82 -29.82
N ALA A 169 -20.01 51.23 -28.56
CA ALA A 169 -19.14 50.80 -27.48
C ALA A 169 -19.29 49.29 -27.19
N LEU A 170 -20.52 48.77 -27.15
CA LEU A 170 -20.79 47.33 -26.98
C LEU A 170 -20.10 46.51 -28.08
N LYS A 171 -20.21 46.93 -29.34
CA LYS A 171 -19.52 46.30 -30.49
C LYS A 171 -18.00 46.20 -30.30
N GLN A 172 -17.34 47.25 -29.80
CA GLN A 172 -15.90 47.20 -29.47
C GLN A 172 -15.62 46.26 -28.29
N ILE A 173 -16.45 46.28 -27.24
CA ILE A 173 -16.26 45.39 -26.08
C ILE A 173 -16.46 43.91 -26.46
N GLU A 174 -17.40 43.60 -27.36
CA GLU A 174 -17.58 42.25 -27.95
C GLU A 174 -16.39 41.85 -28.84
N GLN A 175 -15.84 42.76 -29.64
CA GLN A 175 -14.62 42.51 -30.43
C GLN A 175 -13.43 42.20 -29.51
N SER A 176 -13.28 42.93 -28.40
CA SER A 176 -12.28 42.67 -27.35
C SER A 176 -12.55 41.38 -26.57
N LYS A 177 -13.81 40.93 -26.47
CA LYS A 177 -14.22 39.70 -25.78
C LYS A 177 -13.83 38.45 -26.56
N ASN A 178 -13.95 38.49 -27.88
CA ASN A 178 -13.69 37.37 -28.78
C ASN A 178 -12.22 37.30 -29.27
N ASP A 179 -11.33 38.11 -28.68
CA ASP A 179 -9.91 38.16 -28.98
C ASP A 179 -9.11 37.36 -27.93
N GLU A 180 -8.75 36.12 -28.24
CA GLU A 180 -8.00 35.23 -27.35
C GLU A 180 -6.64 35.81 -26.91
N SER A 181 -6.00 36.66 -27.73
CA SER A 181 -4.76 37.35 -27.33
C SER A 181 -4.96 38.34 -26.17
N ARG A 182 -6.24 38.70 -25.92
CA ARG A 182 -6.72 39.63 -24.89
C ARG A 182 -7.62 38.95 -23.86
N LYS A 183 -7.60 37.62 -23.76
CA LYS A 183 -8.33 36.82 -22.75
C LYS A 183 -8.22 37.38 -21.33
N TYR A 184 -7.02 37.83 -20.93
CA TYR A 184 -6.75 38.41 -19.61
C TYR A 184 -6.68 39.95 -19.60
N ALA A 185 -7.03 40.62 -20.69
CA ALA A 185 -7.09 42.08 -20.73
C ALA A 185 -8.36 42.59 -20.04
N LYS A 186 -8.25 43.69 -19.30
CA LYS A 186 -9.40 44.31 -18.63
C LYS A 186 -10.02 45.37 -19.52
N ARG A 187 -11.31 45.19 -19.80
CA ARG A 187 -12.08 46.04 -20.71
C ARG A 187 -12.69 47.22 -19.95
N ILE A 188 -12.63 48.40 -20.56
CA ILE A 188 -13.05 49.65 -19.95
C ILE A 188 -13.79 50.48 -21.00
N VAL A 189 -14.96 51.01 -20.63
CA VAL A 189 -15.60 52.10 -21.38
C VAL A 189 -15.47 53.37 -20.55
N PHE A 190 -14.96 54.45 -21.16
CA PHE A 190 -14.89 55.76 -20.51
C PHE A 190 -15.76 56.75 -21.28
N PHE A 191 -16.94 57.02 -20.72
CA PHE A 191 -18.01 57.81 -21.32
C PHE A 191 -17.96 59.25 -20.82
N VAL A 192 -17.62 60.18 -21.71
CA VAL A 192 -17.31 61.59 -21.40
C VAL A 192 -18.37 62.48 -22.06
N THR A 193 -19.11 63.27 -21.28
CA THR A 193 -20.27 64.06 -21.76
C THR A 193 -20.54 65.29 -20.89
N ASP A 194 -21.35 66.22 -21.39
CA ASP A 194 -21.99 67.27 -20.59
C ASP A 194 -23.36 66.85 -20.00
N GLY A 195 -23.70 65.56 -20.08
CA GLY A 195 -24.67 64.88 -19.21
C GLY A 195 -26.12 64.89 -19.69
N GLN A 196 -26.41 65.58 -20.79
CA GLN A 196 -27.76 65.76 -21.33
C GLN A 196 -27.97 64.94 -22.62
N PRO A 197 -28.44 63.68 -22.55
CA PRO A 197 -28.83 62.91 -23.74
C PRO A 197 -30.01 63.57 -24.46
N THR A 198 -29.92 63.74 -25.78
CA THR A 198 -30.94 64.46 -26.58
C THR A 198 -31.14 63.85 -27.96
N THR A 199 -32.37 63.96 -28.48
CA THR A 199 -32.66 63.86 -29.93
C THR A 199 -32.52 65.20 -30.66
N LEU A 200 -32.75 66.33 -29.98
CA LEU A 200 -32.65 67.68 -30.56
C LEU A 200 -32.04 68.72 -29.59
N SER A 201 -32.68 68.94 -28.44
CA SER A 201 -32.26 69.99 -27.48
C SER A 201 -32.53 69.67 -26.01
N ASN A 202 -33.60 68.94 -25.70
CA ASN A 202 -34.04 68.68 -24.33
C ASN A 202 -33.67 67.25 -23.92
N PHE A 203 -33.53 67.00 -22.61
CA PHE A 203 -33.27 65.67 -22.07
C PHE A 203 -34.32 64.67 -22.60
N ASP A 204 -33.84 63.62 -23.26
CA ASP A 204 -34.65 62.62 -23.93
C ASP A 204 -34.66 61.31 -23.12
N ASP A 205 -35.83 60.98 -22.54
CA ASP A 205 -36.03 59.81 -21.70
C ASP A 205 -35.69 58.49 -22.43
N ASP A 206 -35.95 58.40 -23.73
CA ASP A 206 -35.73 57.19 -24.51
C ASP A 206 -34.24 57.00 -24.86
N VAL A 207 -33.55 58.08 -25.26
CA VAL A 207 -32.09 58.06 -25.48
C VAL A 207 -31.37 57.71 -24.18
N ALA A 208 -31.75 58.35 -23.07
CA ALA A 208 -31.18 58.09 -21.75
C ALA A 208 -31.33 56.62 -21.33
N ASN A 209 -32.53 56.05 -21.48
CA ASN A 209 -32.82 54.69 -21.02
C ASN A 209 -32.26 53.61 -21.97
N LYS A 210 -32.17 53.88 -23.28
CA LYS A 210 -31.46 53.00 -24.24
C LYS A 210 -29.96 52.93 -23.92
N ALA A 211 -29.31 54.08 -23.72
CA ALA A 211 -27.89 54.13 -23.33
C ALA A 211 -27.61 53.37 -22.02
N ILE A 212 -28.50 53.48 -21.02
CA ILE A 212 -28.42 52.69 -19.77
C ILE A 212 -28.59 51.19 -20.04
N THR A 213 -29.57 50.80 -20.85
CA THR A 213 -29.86 49.39 -21.18
C THR A 213 -28.69 48.75 -21.92
N THR A 214 -28.11 49.42 -22.93
CA THR A 214 -26.92 48.94 -23.63
C THR A 214 -25.69 48.92 -22.71
N SER A 215 -25.56 49.89 -21.80
CA SER A 215 -24.50 49.88 -20.79
C SER A 215 -24.62 48.70 -19.81
N LYS A 216 -25.84 48.28 -19.43
CA LYS A 216 -26.06 47.08 -18.60
C LYS A 216 -25.46 45.82 -19.24
N GLU A 217 -25.53 45.70 -20.56
CA GLU A 217 -24.91 44.59 -21.29
C GLU A 217 -23.38 44.70 -21.29
N ILE A 218 -22.83 45.89 -21.56
CA ILE A 218 -21.39 46.17 -21.49
C ILE A 218 -20.80 45.82 -20.10
N LYS A 219 -21.51 46.15 -19.02
CA LYS A 219 -21.07 45.93 -17.62
C LYS A 219 -20.85 44.47 -17.24
N LYS A 220 -21.27 43.52 -18.08
CA LYS A 220 -21.01 42.08 -17.88
C LYS A 220 -19.55 41.72 -18.19
N ASP A 221 -18.89 42.48 -19.06
CA ASP A 221 -17.56 42.19 -19.60
C ASP A 221 -16.55 43.35 -19.44
N ALA A 222 -16.99 44.52 -18.99
CA ALA A 222 -16.19 45.74 -18.87
C ALA A 222 -16.59 46.65 -17.69
N GLU A 223 -15.68 47.49 -17.22
CA GLU A 223 -16.00 48.59 -16.30
C GLU A 223 -16.41 49.85 -17.09
N VAL A 224 -17.57 50.43 -16.78
CA VAL A 224 -18.07 51.66 -17.39
C VAL A 224 -17.87 52.83 -16.44
N TYR A 225 -16.91 53.69 -16.76
CA TYR A 225 -16.66 54.96 -16.09
C TYR A 225 -17.41 56.07 -16.81
N THR A 226 -18.10 56.94 -16.09
CA THR A 226 -18.81 58.11 -16.66
C THR A 226 -18.21 59.40 -16.10
N PHE A 227 -18.08 60.42 -16.96
CA PHE A 227 -17.48 61.70 -16.63
C PHE A 227 -18.36 62.87 -17.11
N GLY A 228 -18.84 63.68 -16.17
CA GLY A 228 -19.71 64.83 -16.40
C GLY A 228 -18.94 66.16 -16.43
N MET A 229 -19.11 66.93 -17.51
CA MET A 229 -18.42 68.21 -17.77
C MET A 229 -19.36 69.42 -17.77
N PHE A 230 -20.24 69.52 -16.76
CA PHE A 230 -21.34 70.49 -16.74
C PHE A 230 -21.63 71.02 -15.34
N SER A 231 -22.16 72.24 -15.26
CA SER A 231 -22.43 72.96 -13.99
C SER A 231 -23.29 72.19 -12.98
N LEU A 232 -24.23 71.37 -13.44
CA LEU A 232 -25.16 70.58 -12.63
C LEU A 232 -24.65 69.17 -12.28
N THR A 233 -23.39 68.83 -12.58
CA THR A 233 -22.82 67.52 -12.25
C THR A 233 -22.65 67.35 -10.73
N ASP A 234 -23.17 66.26 -10.17
CA ASP A 234 -23.06 65.94 -8.75
C ASP A 234 -23.20 64.42 -8.52
N PRO A 235 -22.08 63.68 -8.39
CA PRO A 235 -22.09 62.25 -8.13
C PRO A 235 -22.66 61.81 -6.76
N SER A 236 -23.24 62.72 -5.96
CA SER A 236 -24.06 62.36 -4.80
C SER A 236 -25.56 62.20 -5.15
N ILE A 237 -26.03 62.81 -6.24
CA ILE A 237 -27.43 62.79 -6.66
C ILE A 237 -27.75 61.50 -7.41
N THR A 238 -28.22 60.50 -6.65
CA THR A 238 -28.48 59.13 -7.13
C THR A 238 -29.93 58.89 -7.59
N GLY A 239 -30.81 59.88 -7.55
CA GLY A 239 -32.22 59.77 -7.96
C GLY A 239 -33.07 60.92 -7.42
N HIS A 240 -34.38 60.88 -7.71
CA HIS A 240 -35.32 61.88 -7.21
C HIS A 240 -35.65 61.73 -5.72
N VAL A 241 -35.78 62.86 -5.02
CA VAL A 241 -36.07 62.89 -3.58
C VAL A 241 -37.35 63.66 -3.29
N GLY A 242 -38.32 62.99 -2.66
CA GLY A 242 -39.61 63.58 -2.24
C GLY A 242 -40.75 63.30 -3.22
N SER A 243 -41.66 64.25 -3.37
CA SER A 243 -42.86 64.13 -4.21
C SER A 243 -42.96 65.31 -5.18
N GLY A 244 -42.66 65.09 -6.46
CA GLY A 244 -42.79 66.11 -7.48
C GLY A 244 -42.37 65.65 -8.88
N THR A 245 -42.00 66.61 -9.71
CA THR A 245 -41.35 66.37 -11.01
C THR A 245 -39.84 66.32 -10.81
N TRP A 246 -39.16 65.39 -11.49
CA TRP A 246 -37.71 65.31 -11.52
C TRP A 246 -37.11 66.61 -12.07
N SER A 247 -36.23 67.25 -11.31
CA SER A 247 -35.37 68.33 -11.78
C SER A 247 -34.32 67.80 -12.77
N ASP A 248 -33.77 68.68 -13.61
CA ASP A 248 -32.79 68.26 -14.61
C ASP A 248 -31.49 67.78 -13.97
N ALA A 249 -31.09 68.34 -12.82
CA ALA A 249 -29.96 67.83 -12.04
C ALA A 249 -30.20 66.38 -11.52
N GLU A 250 -31.42 66.04 -11.10
CA GLU A 250 -31.75 64.66 -10.72
C GLU A 250 -31.73 63.72 -11.95
N LYS A 251 -32.24 64.16 -13.10
CA LYS A 251 -32.20 63.38 -14.36
C LYS A 251 -30.77 63.11 -14.80
N PHE A 252 -29.94 64.16 -14.97
CA PHE A 252 -28.58 64.04 -15.50
C PHE A 252 -27.71 63.14 -14.62
N ASN A 253 -27.73 63.35 -13.30
CA ASN A 253 -26.88 62.60 -12.38
C ASN A 253 -27.35 61.14 -12.21
N ALA A 254 -28.66 60.89 -12.12
CA ALA A 254 -29.18 59.52 -12.11
C ALA A 254 -28.91 58.80 -13.45
N TYR A 255 -28.99 59.51 -14.58
CA TYR A 255 -28.61 58.98 -15.90
C TYR A 255 -27.12 58.57 -15.93
N MET A 256 -26.23 59.47 -15.51
CA MET A 256 -24.79 59.19 -15.47
C MET A 256 -24.41 58.07 -14.48
N HIS A 257 -25.13 57.96 -13.36
CA HIS A 257 -25.04 56.80 -12.47
C HIS A 257 -25.54 55.51 -13.13
N GLY A 258 -26.67 55.54 -13.84
CA GLY A 258 -27.25 54.39 -14.54
C GLY A 258 -26.40 53.91 -15.73
N VAL A 259 -25.68 54.80 -16.42
CA VAL A 259 -24.71 54.41 -17.44
C VAL A 259 -23.45 53.82 -16.78
N SER A 260 -23.01 54.30 -15.62
CA SER A 260 -21.79 53.81 -14.96
C SER A 260 -21.90 52.42 -14.31
N SER A 261 -20.75 51.80 -14.01
CA SER A 261 -20.63 50.61 -13.15
C SER A 261 -20.92 50.84 -11.66
N ASN A 262 -21.39 52.03 -11.23
CA ASN A 262 -21.96 52.20 -9.89
C ASN A 262 -23.23 51.34 -9.72
N TYR A 263 -23.99 51.15 -10.80
CA TYR A 263 -25.26 50.45 -10.81
C TYR A 263 -25.24 49.42 -11.95
N PRO A 264 -24.72 48.19 -11.70
CA PRO A 264 -24.61 47.16 -12.75
C PRO A 264 -25.97 46.84 -13.38
N ASP A 265 -26.99 46.65 -12.55
CA ASP A 265 -28.35 46.25 -12.97
C ASP A 265 -29.32 47.42 -13.22
N ALA A 266 -28.82 48.60 -13.61
CA ALA A 266 -29.67 49.72 -14.00
C ALA A 266 -30.54 49.38 -15.23
N GLN A 267 -31.84 49.68 -15.18
CA GLN A 267 -32.78 49.49 -16.30
C GLN A 267 -33.21 50.83 -16.92
N SER A 268 -33.22 51.90 -16.14
CA SER A 268 -33.53 53.26 -16.56
C SER A 268 -32.95 54.25 -15.54
N TYR A 269 -32.87 55.54 -15.85
CA TYR A 269 -32.39 56.52 -14.86
C TYR A 269 -33.36 56.65 -13.66
N LYS A 270 -34.62 56.24 -13.86
CA LYS A 270 -35.68 56.13 -12.84
C LYS A 270 -35.64 54.80 -12.06
N ASN A 271 -34.85 53.81 -12.51
CA ASN A 271 -34.70 52.50 -11.89
C ASN A 271 -33.25 51.99 -12.03
N LEU A 272 -32.39 52.43 -11.11
CA LEU A 272 -30.97 52.08 -11.08
C LEU A 272 -30.68 50.70 -10.46
N GLY A 273 -31.62 50.12 -9.71
CA GLY A 273 -31.38 48.89 -8.96
C GLY A 273 -30.36 49.05 -7.82
N THR A 274 -29.62 47.99 -7.52
CA THR A 274 -28.65 47.94 -6.43
C THR A 274 -27.35 48.66 -6.81
N ARG A 275 -26.82 49.49 -5.90
CA ARG A 275 -25.49 50.11 -6.05
C ARG A 275 -24.39 49.09 -5.70
N ALA A 276 -23.37 48.97 -6.55
CA ALA A 276 -22.21 48.13 -6.27
C ALA A 276 -21.40 48.65 -5.05
N GLU A 277 -20.88 47.73 -4.24
CA GLU A 277 -20.06 48.09 -3.07
C GLU A 277 -18.76 48.80 -3.48
N ASN A 278 -18.31 49.74 -2.64
CA ASN A 278 -17.08 50.53 -2.83
C ASN A 278 -16.96 51.22 -4.22
N SER A 279 -18.09 51.44 -4.90
CA SER A 279 -18.14 51.99 -6.25
C SER A 279 -17.93 53.51 -6.29
N ALA A 280 -17.19 53.96 -7.31
CA ALA A 280 -16.92 55.36 -7.61
C ALA A 280 -16.69 55.54 -9.12
N TYR A 281 -17.64 55.06 -9.94
CA TYR A 281 -17.53 55.01 -11.40
C TYR A 281 -18.16 56.22 -12.12
N TYR A 282 -18.83 57.12 -11.40
CA TYR A 282 -19.32 58.39 -11.94
C TYR A 282 -18.53 59.51 -11.27
N MET A 283 -17.99 60.40 -12.08
CA MET A 283 -17.20 61.55 -11.66
C MET A 283 -17.72 62.80 -12.39
N GLY A 284 -17.58 63.96 -11.77
CA GLY A 284 -18.04 65.23 -12.32
C GLY A 284 -17.03 66.35 -12.06
N ALA A 285 -16.91 67.28 -12.99
CA ALA A 285 -16.08 68.48 -12.86
C ALA A 285 -16.87 69.75 -13.20
N LYS A 286 -16.67 70.79 -12.38
CA LYS A 286 -17.25 72.14 -12.54
C LYS A 286 -16.20 73.18 -12.99
N SER A 287 -14.95 72.76 -13.14
CA SER A 287 -13.86 73.55 -13.73
C SER A 287 -12.88 72.69 -14.54
N SER A 288 -12.14 73.33 -15.43
CA SER A 288 -11.02 72.77 -16.20
C SER A 288 -9.94 72.16 -15.30
N ASN A 289 -9.67 72.79 -14.15
CA ASN A 289 -8.71 72.29 -13.15
C ASN A 289 -9.21 71.03 -12.44
N GLU A 290 -10.48 70.97 -12.03
CA GLU A 290 -11.09 69.74 -11.49
C GLU A 290 -11.06 68.62 -12.51
N ALA A 291 -11.41 68.90 -13.77
CA ALA A 291 -11.39 67.90 -14.83
C ALA A 291 -9.98 67.34 -15.03
N THR A 292 -8.98 68.20 -15.15
CA THR A 292 -7.57 67.81 -15.25
C THR A 292 -7.16 66.94 -14.06
N ALA A 293 -7.52 67.33 -12.82
CA ALA A 293 -7.20 66.55 -11.62
C ALA A 293 -7.86 65.16 -11.61
N ILE A 294 -9.13 65.05 -12.03
CA ILE A 294 -9.84 63.77 -12.09
C ILE A 294 -9.30 62.88 -13.20
N PHE A 295 -9.05 63.41 -14.40
CA PHE A 295 -8.42 62.62 -15.48
C PHE A 295 -7.04 62.09 -15.05
N ASN A 296 -6.22 62.90 -14.37
CA ASN A 296 -4.96 62.42 -13.77
C ASN A 296 -5.18 61.32 -12.73
N SER A 297 -6.22 61.41 -11.89
CA SER A 297 -6.57 60.37 -10.92
C SER A 297 -6.99 59.06 -11.62
N VAL A 298 -7.82 59.14 -12.67
CA VAL A 298 -8.24 58.00 -13.48
C VAL A 298 -7.05 57.36 -14.20
N ILE A 299 -6.21 58.15 -14.87
CA ILE A 299 -4.98 57.66 -15.54
C ILE A 299 -4.10 56.89 -14.54
N ASN A 300 -3.84 57.46 -13.36
CA ASN A 300 -3.05 56.79 -12.32
C ASN A 300 -3.73 55.52 -11.77
N LYS A 301 -5.07 55.51 -11.60
CA LYS A 301 -5.82 54.31 -11.21
C LYS A 301 -5.69 53.21 -12.26
N LEU A 302 -5.91 53.52 -13.52
CA LEU A 302 -5.86 52.55 -14.62
C LEU A 302 -4.45 52.02 -14.86
N LEU A 303 -3.45 52.92 -14.87
CA LEU A 303 -2.04 52.52 -15.03
C LEU A 303 -1.46 51.79 -13.81
N SER A 304 -2.13 51.75 -12.66
CA SER A 304 -1.70 50.96 -11.49
C SER A 304 -2.44 49.62 -11.32
N MET A 305 -3.34 49.27 -12.24
CA MET A 305 -4.04 47.98 -12.21
C MET A 305 -3.06 46.82 -12.51
N THR A 306 -3.13 45.76 -11.71
CA THR A 306 -2.36 44.52 -11.87
C THR A 306 -3.29 43.32 -12.03
N TYR A 307 -2.76 42.20 -12.50
CA TYR A 307 -3.51 40.94 -12.57
C TYR A 307 -3.95 40.45 -11.18
N ALA A 308 -5.10 39.77 -11.14
CA ALA A 308 -5.50 38.99 -9.98
C ALA A 308 -4.52 37.85 -9.72
N GLY A 309 -4.34 37.45 -8.45
CA GLY A 309 -3.57 36.26 -8.10
C GLY A 309 -4.17 34.99 -8.73
N ALA A 310 -3.34 33.98 -8.98
CA ALA A 310 -3.80 32.67 -9.41
C ALA A 310 -4.65 31.98 -8.30
N ASP A 311 -5.49 31.03 -8.69
CA ASP A 311 -6.30 30.23 -7.75
C ASP A 311 -5.51 29.04 -7.21
N TYR A 312 -5.18 29.11 -5.91
CA TYR A 312 -4.50 28.05 -5.15
C TYR A 312 -5.47 27.14 -4.36
N THR A 313 -6.79 27.21 -4.61
CA THR A 313 -7.78 26.37 -3.92
C THR A 313 -7.47 24.88 -4.12
N LYS A 314 -7.26 24.44 -5.36
CA LYS A 314 -6.86 23.06 -5.70
C LYS A 314 -5.55 22.64 -5.02
N VAL A 315 -4.56 23.53 -4.93
CA VAL A 315 -3.28 23.26 -4.25
C VAL A 315 -3.51 23.06 -2.76
N THR A 316 -4.39 23.87 -2.17
CA THR A 316 -4.79 23.77 -0.75
C THR A 316 -5.56 22.48 -0.48
N GLU A 317 -6.36 21.99 -1.43
CA GLU A 317 -7.02 20.68 -1.36
C GLU A 317 -6.05 19.51 -1.51
N ALA A 318 -5.10 19.57 -2.46
CA ALA A 318 -4.07 18.55 -2.60
C ALA A 318 -3.22 18.41 -1.33
N LYS A 319 -2.86 19.53 -0.69
CA LYS A 319 -2.14 19.53 0.60
C LYS A 319 -2.93 18.89 1.75
N LYS A 320 -4.26 18.82 1.69
CA LYS A 320 -5.10 18.09 2.67
C LYS A 320 -5.11 16.57 2.49
N ARG A 321 -4.60 16.04 1.36
CA ARG A 321 -4.53 14.60 1.08
C ARG A 321 -3.24 13.94 1.60
N ILE A 322 -2.32 14.73 2.15
CA ILE A 322 -1.07 14.24 2.73
C ILE A 322 -1.39 13.44 4.00
N PRO A 323 -0.84 12.21 4.17
CA PRO A 323 -0.99 11.45 5.41
C PRO A 323 -0.51 12.25 6.63
N SER A 324 -1.29 12.23 7.72
CA SER A 324 -0.98 12.99 8.94
C SER A 324 0.25 12.48 9.70
N ASP A 325 0.61 11.20 9.49
CA ASP A 325 1.85 10.61 9.97
C ASP A 325 2.69 10.18 8.77
N LEU A 326 3.80 10.90 8.55
CA LEU A 326 4.77 10.60 7.50
C LEU A 326 5.92 9.70 7.99
N THR A 327 6.02 9.42 9.30
CA THR A 327 7.14 8.62 9.87
C THR A 327 7.11 7.17 9.37
N LEU A 328 5.91 6.66 9.08
CA LEU A 328 5.64 5.34 8.52
C LEU A 328 6.17 5.13 7.10
N TYR A 329 6.51 6.20 6.37
CA TYR A 329 6.89 6.13 4.95
C TYR A 329 8.41 6.29 4.75
N THR A 330 8.98 5.77 3.65
CA THR A 330 10.43 5.84 3.43
C THR A 330 10.87 7.27 3.14
N ASP A 331 12.03 7.64 3.70
CA ASP A 331 12.50 9.02 3.76
C ASP A 331 12.72 9.61 2.35
N GLU A 332 13.05 8.80 1.35
CA GLU A 332 13.19 9.23 -0.04
C GLU A 332 11.84 9.63 -0.66
N THR A 333 10.76 8.94 -0.29
CA THR A 333 9.41 9.25 -0.80
C THR A 333 8.77 10.43 -0.08
N VAL A 334 9.08 10.60 1.21
CA VAL A 334 8.74 11.81 1.98
C VAL A 334 9.48 13.03 1.43
N GLN A 335 10.79 12.91 1.15
CA GLN A 335 11.57 14.03 0.62
C GLN A 335 11.04 14.50 -0.75
N ALA A 336 10.63 13.58 -1.63
CA ALA A 336 10.02 13.90 -2.91
C ALA A 336 8.69 14.67 -2.79
N LEU A 337 7.93 14.42 -1.72
CA LEU A 337 6.74 15.20 -1.38
C LEU A 337 7.11 16.58 -0.82
N GLU A 338 8.09 16.67 0.07
CA GLU A 338 8.56 17.96 0.60
C GLU A 338 9.09 18.90 -0.49
N ASP A 339 9.86 18.39 -1.46
CA ASP A 339 10.34 19.18 -2.59
C ASP A 339 9.19 19.66 -3.49
N ALA A 340 8.20 18.80 -3.79
CA ALA A 340 6.99 19.19 -4.52
C ALA A 340 6.14 20.25 -3.79
N LEU A 341 6.17 20.29 -2.44
CA LEU A 341 5.49 21.29 -1.63
C LEU A 341 6.23 22.63 -1.55
N LYS A 342 7.56 22.58 -1.67
CA LYS A 342 8.52 23.69 -1.59
C LYS A 342 8.67 24.45 -2.90
N ASP A 343 8.48 23.78 -4.04
CA ASP A 343 8.46 24.42 -5.36
C ASP A 343 7.21 25.30 -5.61
N VAL A 344 6.18 25.19 -4.75
CA VAL A 344 4.94 26.00 -4.82
C VAL A 344 5.23 27.46 -4.51
N LYS A 345 5.33 28.27 -5.56
CA LYS A 345 5.36 29.74 -5.48
C LYS A 345 3.94 30.26 -5.31
N TYR A 346 3.78 31.31 -4.49
CA TYR A 346 2.47 31.92 -4.16
C TYR A 346 2.35 33.37 -4.67
N ASP A 347 3.35 33.91 -5.36
CA ASP A 347 3.33 35.27 -5.93
C ASP A 347 2.74 35.35 -7.34
N LEU A 348 2.43 34.19 -7.96
CA LEU A 348 1.95 34.08 -9.35
C LEU A 348 0.55 34.68 -9.57
N ASP A 349 0.31 35.17 -10.78
CA ASP A 349 -0.98 35.74 -11.20
C ASP A 349 -1.78 34.82 -12.13
N ILE A 350 -3.03 35.19 -12.41
CA ILE A 350 -4.00 34.38 -13.16
C ILE A 350 -3.55 34.01 -14.59
N THR A 351 -2.59 34.73 -15.18
CA THR A 351 -2.00 34.35 -16.48
C THR A 351 -1.13 33.08 -16.38
N GLN A 352 -0.72 32.73 -15.16
CA GLN A 352 0.15 31.60 -14.85
C GLN A 352 -0.60 30.42 -14.20
N GLN A 353 -1.95 30.38 -14.28
CA GLN A 353 -2.76 29.33 -13.64
C GLN A 353 -2.31 27.91 -14.00
N ASP A 354 -1.89 27.67 -15.24
CA ASP A 354 -1.38 26.36 -15.69
C ASP A 354 -0.14 25.89 -14.89
N THR A 355 0.66 26.83 -14.35
CA THR A 355 1.77 26.53 -13.44
C THR A 355 1.26 26.12 -12.06
N VAL A 356 0.18 26.76 -11.59
CA VAL A 356 -0.44 26.46 -10.29
C VAL A 356 -1.19 25.13 -10.32
N ASP A 357 -1.91 24.83 -11.40
CA ASP A 357 -2.49 23.52 -11.66
C ASP A 357 -1.37 22.46 -11.81
N GLY A 358 -0.23 22.77 -12.43
CA GLY A 358 0.95 21.90 -12.44
C GLY A 358 1.51 21.56 -11.05
N TYR A 359 1.41 22.47 -10.06
CA TYR A 359 1.73 22.17 -8.66
C TYR A 359 0.74 21.17 -8.04
N VAL A 360 -0.54 21.22 -8.42
CA VAL A 360 -1.56 20.26 -7.96
C VAL A 360 -1.18 18.85 -8.40
N ASP A 361 -0.80 18.67 -9.67
CA ASP A 361 -0.38 17.39 -10.21
C ASP A 361 0.91 16.87 -9.56
N ALA A 362 1.90 17.74 -9.35
CA ALA A 362 3.15 17.39 -8.67
C ALA A 362 2.90 16.86 -7.24
N ILE A 363 2.06 17.55 -6.45
CA ILE A 363 1.72 17.15 -5.09
C ILE A 363 0.93 15.83 -5.07
N ASN A 364 -0.13 15.70 -5.89
CA ASN A 364 -0.92 14.46 -5.93
C ASN A 364 -0.06 13.26 -6.37
N LYS A 365 0.84 13.45 -7.34
CA LYS A 365 1.78 12.41 -7.78
C LYS A 365 2.75 12.00 -6.66
N ALA A 366 3.31 12.96 -5.92
CA ALA A 366 4.22 12.64 -4.82
C ALA A 366 3.50 11.89 -3.68
N ILE A 367 2.27 12.30 -3.32
CA ILE A 367 1.43 11.57 -2.35
C ILE A 367 1.18 10.12 -2.83
N ALA A 368 0.84 9.92 -4.11
CA ALA A 368 0.64 8.59 -4.70
C ALA A 368 1.93 7.76 -4.86
N GLN A 369 3.11 8.35 -4.62
CA GLN A 369 4.42 7.68 -4.68
C GLN A 369 5.03 7.43 -3.29
N LEU A 370 4.35 7.82 -2.20
CA LEU A 370 4.69 7.46 -0.83
C LEU A 370 4.71 5.93 -0.68
N LYS A 371 5.77 5.40 -0.04
CA LYS A 371 5.93 3.96 0.24
C LYS A 371 6.14 3.75 1.73
N TYR A 372 5.50 2.74 2.32
CA TYR A 372 5.75 2.39 3.71
C TYR A 372 7.19 1.88 3.92
N LYS A 373 7.75 2.14 5.11
CA LYS A 373 8.95 1.46 5.60
C LYS A 373 8.67 -0.04 5.79
N VAL A 374 9.71 -0.86 5.71
CA VAL A 374 9.63 -2.27 6.13
C VAL A 374 9.35 -2.35 7.63
N ALA A 375 8.71 -3.44 8.07
CA ALA A 375 8.60 -3.74 9.50
C ALA A 375 9.98 -4.03 10.12
N ASP A 376 10.12 -3.83 11.43
CA ASP A 376 11.31 -4.24 12.17
C ASP A 376 11.23 -5.73 12.52
N TYR A 377 12.16 -6.51 11.97
CA TYR A 377 12.29 -7.95 12.21
C TYR A 377 13.33 -8.29 13.29
N THR A 378 13.91 -7.31 13.99
CA THR A 378 15.02 -7.52 14.94
C THR A 378 14.72 -8.59 15.99
N GLU A 379 13.50 -8.65 16.54
CA GLU A 379 13.12 -9.71 17.50
C GLU A 379 12.85 -11.06 16.84
N VAL A 380 12.39 -11.10 15.58
CA VAL A 380 12.26 -12.34 14.80
C VAL A 380 13.64 -12.93 14.52
N ASP A 381 14.61 -12.10 14.12
CA ASP A 381 15.99 -12.52 13.86
C ASP A 381 16.68 -13.01 15.14
N LYS A 382 16.49 -12.34 16.28
CA LYS A 382 16.94 -12.83 17.60
C LYS A 382 16.29 -14.16 17.98
N ALA A 383 15.00 -14.35 17.72
CA ALA A 383 14.30 -15.60 18.01
C ALA A 383 14.81 -16.77 17.15
N ILE A 384 15.06 -16.53 15.86
CA ILE A 384 15.68 -17.50 14.94
C ILE A 384 17.13 -17.81 15.39
N GLU A 385 17.90 -16.82 15.82
CA GLU A 385 19.25 -17.03 16.34
C GLU A 385 19.25 -17.83 17.67
N LYS A 386 18.27 -17.58 18.55
CA LYS A 386 18.03 -18.37 19.78
C LYS A 386 17.75 -19.83 19.44
N ALA A 387 16.87 -20.11 18.46
CA ALA A 387 16.60 -21.47 18.00
C ALA A 387 17.83 -22.16 17.39
N ASN A 388 18.54 -21.48 16.48
CA ASN A 388 19.69 -22.04 15.75
C ASN A 388 20.90 -22.36 16.65
N LYS A 389 20.95 -21.80 17.87
CA LYS A 389 21.97 -22.12 18.89
C LYS A 389 21.66 -23.42 19.66
N LEU A 390 20.46 -24.00 19.51
CA LEU A 390 20.07 -25.23 20.19
C LEU A 390 20.48 -26.46 19.38
N ASN A 391 21.12 -27.44 20.03
CA ASN A 391 21.25 -28.76 19.42
C ASN A 391 19.89 -29.47 19.47
N LYS A 392 19.19 -29.49 18.34
CA LYS A 392 17.85 -30.10 18.22
C LYS A 392 17.79 -31.57 18.60
N GLU A 393 18.90 -32.31 18.57
CA GLU A 393 18.90 -33.70 19.03
C GLU A 393 18.80 -33.85 20.56
N ASN A 394 18.91 -32.78 21.34
CA ASN A 394 18.79 -32.81 22.81
C ASN A 394 17.34 -32.65 23.31
N TYR A 395 16.35 -32.71 22.41
CA TYR A 395 14.93 -32.45 22.71
C TYR A 395 14.05 -33.55 22.11
N GLU A 396 12.87 -33.80 22.68
CA GLU A 396 11.99 -34.91 22.23
C GLU A 396 11.38 -34.63 20.85
N ASP A 397 11.00 -33.37 20.63
CA ASP A 397 10.40 -32.85 19.41
C ASP A 397 10.89 -31.41 19.21
N PHE A 398 11.34 -31.10 17.99
CA PHE A 398 11.79 -29.76 17.57
C PHE A 398 10.96 -29.21 16.39
N SER A 399 9.99 -29.98 15.89
CA SER A 399 9.22 -29.68 14.66
C SER A 399 8.47 -28.35 14.75
N LYS A 400 7.86 -28.06 15.91
CA LYS A 400 7.13 -26.80 16.16
C LYS A 400 8.00 -25.56 16.04
N VAL A 401 9.30 -25.66 16.36
CA VAL A 401 10.26 -24.55 16.19
C VAL A 401 10.62 -24.40 14.71
N GLU A 402 10.86 -25.51 13.99
CA GLU A 402 11.12 -25.49 12.55
C GLU A 402 9.92 -24.93 11.76
N ASP A 403 8.68 -25.31 12.12
CA ASP A 403 7.45 -24.78 11.52
C ASP A 403 7.21 -23.30 11.86
N ALA A 404 7.39 -22.87 13.12
CA ALA A 404 7.26 -21.46 13.49
C ALA A 404 8.22 -20.56 12.68
N ILE A 405 9.50 -20.96 12.56
CA ILE A 405 10.50 -20.25 11.75
C ILE A 405 10.10 -20.23 10.26
N LYS A 406 9.57 -21.35 9.75
CA LYS A 406 9.12 -21.50 8.35
C LYS A 406 7.89 -20.66 8.01
N THR A 407 7.07 -20.27 8.99
CA THR A 407 5.94 -19.33 8.78
C THR A 407 6.33 -17.85 8.66
N VAL A 408 7.61 -17.49 8.86
CA VAL A 408 8.05 -16.09 8.86
C VAL A 408 7.94 -15.42 7.48
N VAL A 409 6.97 -14.51 7.34
CA VAL A 409 6.78 -13.67 6.15
C VAL A 409 7.65 -12.42 6.24
N ARG A 410 8.62 -12.27 5.34
CA ARG A 410 9.60 -11.15 5.30
C ARG A 410 9.18 -9.94 4.44
N SER A 411 7.95 -9.92 3.93
CA SER A 411 7.43 -8.85 3.07
C SER A 411 6.52 -7.85 3.78
N LYS A 412 6.44 -7.89 5.12
CA LYS A 412 5.57 -7.01 5.91
C LYS A 412 6.13 -5.59 6.01
N ASN A 413 5.24 -4.62 5.95
CA ASN A 413 5.55 -3.21 6.12
C ASN A 413 5.25 -2.74 7.56
N ILE A 414 5.70 -1.54 7.93
CA ILE A 414 5.59 -1.02 9.31
C ILE A 414 4.14 -0.91 9.83
N THR A 415 3.14 -0.84 8.97
CA THR A 415 1.70 -0.89 9.37
C THR A 415 1.23 -2.29 9.82
N GLU A 416 2.04 -3.32 9.61
CA GLU A 416 1.79 -4.72 9.97
C GLU A 416 2.73 -5.21 11.09
N GLN A 417 3.34 -4.30 11.87
CA GLN A 417 4.34 -4.64 12.90
C GLN A 417 3.80 -5.64 13.94
N ASP A 418 2.54 -5.53 14.36
CA ASP A 418 1.92 -6.47 15.31
C ASP A 418 1.98 -7.94 14.82
N GLU A 419 1.92 -8.18 13.51
CA GLU A 419 2.09 -9.53 12.94
C GLU A 419 3.56 -10.00 13.02
N VAL A 420 4.52 -9.08 12.88
CA VAL A 420 5.96 -9.38 12.97
C VAL A 420 6.37 -9.68 14.41
N ASP A 421 5.84 -8.91 15.36
CA ASP A 421 6.00 -9.16 16.79
C ASP A 421 5.33 -10.49 17.19
N ALA A 422 4.16 -10.81 16.61
CA ALA A 422 3.52 -12.12 16.79
C ALA A 422 4.36 -13.28 16.23
N MET A 423 5.03 -13.11 15.08
CA MET A 423 5.97 -14.11 14.55
C MET A 423 7.18 -14.30 15.47
N ALA A 424 7.75 -13.22 16.03
CA ALA A 424 8.84 -13.30 17.01
C ALA A 424 8.40 -14.02 18.29
N LYS A 425 7.17 -13.74 18.74
CA LYS A 425 6.57 -14.41 19.90
C LYS A 425 6.35 -15.90 19.66
N ALA A 426 5.77 -16.29 18.52
CA ALA A 426 5.48 -17.69 18.20
C ALA A 426 6.75 -18.57 18.19
N ILE A 427 7.87 -18.05 17.69
CA ILE A 427 9.16 -18.75 17.73
C ILE A 427 9.67 -18.88 19.17
N ASN A 428 9.57 -17.82 19.99
CA ASN A 428 9.97 -17.90 21.40
C ASN A 428 9.09 -18.86 22.23
N ASP A 429 7.77 -18.80 22.07
CA ASP A 429 6.82 -19.70 22.71
C ASP A 429 7.13 -21.18 22.34
N ALA A 430 7.47 -21.45 21.07
CA ALA A 430 7.84 -22.78 20.61
C ALA A 430 9.18 -23.26 21.20
N ILE A 431 10.17 -22.37 21.36
CA ILE A 431 11.45 -22.68 22.00
C ILE A 431 11.28 -22.95 23.50
N ASP A 432 10.49 -22.13 24.18
CA ASP A 432 10.32 -22.20 25.63
C ASP A 432 9.40 -23.38 26.04
N ALA A 433 8.68 -23.97 25.09
CA ALA A 433 7.93 -25.22 25.22
C ALA A 433 8.77 -26.51 24.94
N LEU A 434 10.06 -26.40 24.62
CA LEU A 434 10.91 -27.56 24.32
C LEU A 434 11.26 -28.38 25.58
N VAL A 435 10.99 -29.69 25.54
CA VAL A 435 11.36 -30.65 26.60
C VAL A 435 12.71 -31.30 26.28
N PHE A 436 13.67 -31.18 27.21
CA PHE A 436 15.07 -31.60 27.04
C PHE A 436 15.29 -33.06 27.49
N GLN A 437 16.00 -33.85 26.69
CA GLN A 437 16.30 -35.26 26.97
C GLN A 437 17.77 -35.49 27.33
N LEU A 438 18.00 -36.15 28.47
CA LEU A 438 19.31 -36.63 28.89
C LEU A 438 19.67 -37.97 28.23
N LYS A 439 20.65 -37.95 27.33
CA LYS A 439 21.18 -39.10 26.58
C LYS A 439 22.24 -39.86 27.39
N ILE A 440 21.85 -40.42 28.52
CA ILE A 440 22.73 -41.26 29.34
C ILE A 440 22.77 -42.68 28.78
N LYS A 441 23.93 -43.35 28.89
CA LYS A 441 24.12 -44.74 28.42
C LYS A 441 24.76 -45.63 29.48
N TYR A 442 24.42 -46.91 29.49
CA TYR A 442 25.23 -47.89 30.24
C TYR A 442 26.43 -48.36 29.41
N ASN A 443 27.55 -48.59 30.09
CA ASN A 443 28.76 -49.14 29.51
C ASN A 443 29.25 -50.29 30.42
N SER A 444 29.35 -51.50 29.87
CA SER A 444 29.74 -52.71 30.62
C SER A 444 31.20 -52.70 31.11
N ASN A 445 32.03 -51.78 30.59
CA ASN A 445 33.40 -51.54 31.03
C ASN A 445 34.24 -52.84 31.12
N GLY A 446 34.11 -53.70 30.10
CA GLY A 446 34.76 -55.02 30.01
C GLY A 446 33.89 -56.22 30.39
N GLY A 447 32.73 -56.01 31.02
CA GLY A 447 31.72 -57.06 31.22
C GLY A 447 30.97 -57.41 29.92
N THR A 448 30.25 -58.53 29.91
CA THR A 448 29.48 -59.02 28.75
C THR A 448 27.97 -59.03 29.01
N GLY A 449 27.17 -59.28 27.97
CA GLY A 449 25.72 -59.11 27.99
C GLY A 449 25.27 -57.70 27.57
N THR A 450 23.99 -57.40 27.75
CA THR A 450 23.33 -56.17 27.29
C THR A 450 22.38 -55.64 28.34
N MET A 451 22.31 -54.32 28.51
CA MET A 451 21.39 -53.63 29.42
C MET A 451 20.76 -52.44 28.68
N THR A 452 19.48 -52.17 28.90
CA THR A 452 18.77 -51.06 28.26
C THR A 452 19.23 -49.72 28.85
N ASN A 453 19.55 -48.74 28.01
CA ASN A 453 19.96 -47.40 28.47
C ASN A 453 18.87 -46.76 29.35
N PRO A 454 19.25 -46.02 30.41
CA PRO A 454 18.28 -45.51 31.37
C PRO A 454 17.53 -44.30 30.80
N VAL A 455 16.22 -44.27 31.02
CA VAL A 455 15.44 -43.03 30.88
C VAL A 455 15.66 -42.22 32.15
N ILE A 456 16.23 -41.02 32.02
CA ILE A 456 16.57 -40.14 33.14
C ILE A 456 15.85 -38.82 32.95
N GLU A 457 14.95 -38.50 33.89
CA GLU A 457 14.28 -37.21 33.94
C GLU A 457 15.24 -36.15 34.50
N LEU A 458 15.34 -35.02 33.77
CA LEU A 458 16.24 -33.93 34.11
C LEU A 458 15.94 -33.35 35.50
N ASP A 459 17.00 -33.08 36.27
CA ASP A 459 17.00 -32.48 37.60
C ASP A 459 16.15 -33.25 38.65
N LYS A 460 15.83 -34.53 38.38
CA LYS A 460 15.22 -35.48 39.32
C LYS A 460 16.21 -36.51 39.84
N GLU A 461 15.86 -37.14 40.95
CA GLU A 461 16.65 -38.19 41.58
C GLU A 461 16.54 -39.51 40.81
N PHE A 462 17.67 -40.00 40.29
CA PHE A 462 17.81 -41.32 39.68
C PHE A 462 18.48 -42.29 40.66
N THR A 463 17.86 -43.45 40.89
CA THR A 463 18.39 -44.50 41.75
C THR A 463 19.12 -45.55 40.92
N PHE A 464 20.39 -45.86 41.25
CA PHE A 464 21.17 -46.81 40.46
C PHE A 464 20.65 -48.27 40.58
N PRO A 465 20.26 -48.93 39.48
CA PRO A 465 19.68 -50.27 39.51
C PRO A 465 20.73 -51.37 39.70
N LYS A 466 20.27 -52.60 39.91
CA LYS A 466 21.11 -53.80 39.89
C LYS A 466 21.79 -53.95 38.52
N CYS A 467 23.06 -54.36 38.50
CA CYS A 467 23.76 -54.66 37.26
C CYS A 467 23.26 -55.95 36.61
N GLU A 468 23.00 -55.88 35.29
CA GLU A 468 22.59 -57.02 34.45
C GLU A 468 23.75 -57.57 33.60
N TYR A 469 24.89 -56.88 33.56
CA TYR A 469 26.10 -57.35 32.86
C TYR A 469 26.77 -58.51 33.61
N VAL A 470 27.28 -59.47 32.85
CA VAL A 470 28.11 -60.58 33.36
C VAL A 470 29.52 -60.06 33.64
N ALA A 471 30.05 -60.38 34.81
CA ALA A 471 31.35 -59.90 35.28
C ALA A 471 32.53 -60.49 34.46
N PRO A 472 33.61 -59.72 34.26
CA PRO A 472 34.88 -60.26 33.76
C PRO A 472 35.42 -61.37 34.67
N ASN A 473 36.18 -62.31 34.08
CA ASN A 473 36.80 -63.41 34.83
C ASN A 473 37.70 -62.88 35.97
N GLY A 474 37.61 -63.50 37.15
CA GLY A 474 38.33 -63.10 38.37
C GLY A 474 37.72 -61.93 39.14
N LYS A 475 36.58 -61.36 38.69
CA LYS A 475 36.02 -60.13 39.26
C LYS A 475 34.55 -60.25 39.65
N HIS A 476 34.09 -59.33 40.49
CA HIS A 476 32.68 -59.13 40.81
C HIS A 476 32.27 -57.65 40.67
N PHE A 477 30.96 -57.40 40.56
CA PHE A 477 30.42 -56.03 40.40
C PHE A 477 30.52 -55.24 41.72
N LYS A 478 31.25 -54.13 41.69
CA LYS A 478 31.49 -53.24 42.84
C LYS A 478 30.46 -52.12 42.95
N GLY A 479 29.96 -51.64 41.81
CA GLY A 479 29.10 -50.47 41.69
C GLY A 479 29.16 -49.84 40.30
N TRP A 480 28.45 -48.73 40.14
CA TRP A 480 28.41 -47.93 38.92
C TRP A 480 29.29 -46.69 39.07
N GLN A 481 30.24 -46.49 38.16
CA GLN A 481 31.02 -45.27 38.07
C GLN A 481 30.33 -44.27 37.14
N VAL A 482 30.16 -43.04 37.61
CA VAL A 482 29.83 -41.87 36.79
C VAL A 482 30.84 -40.79 37.12
N ASP A 483 31.47 -40.22 36.09
CA ASP A 483 32.66 -39.37 36.23
C ASP A 483 33.77 -40.11 37.02
N SER A 484 34.16 -39.61 38.20
CA SER A 484 35.14 -40.23 39.11
C SER A 484 34.50 -40.94 40.31
N THR A 485 33.18 -40.90 40.45
CA THR A 485 32.46 -41.35 41.66
C THR A 485 31.84 -42.71 41.43
N ILE A 486 32.01 -43.63 42.41
CA ILE A 486 31.40 -44.96 42.40
C ILE A 486 30.17 -44.97 43.30
N TYR A 487 29.02 -45.28 42.72
CA TYR A 487 27.71 -45.43 43.36
C TYR A 487 27.36 -46.91 43.49
N LYS A 488 26.72 -47.32 44.58
CA LYS A 488 26.22 -48.68 44.80
C LYS A 488 24.82 -48.85 44.23
N VAL A 489 24.36 -50.09 44.15
CA VAL A 489 22.95 -50.40 43.81
C VAL A 489 22.06 -49.82 44.91
N GLY A 490 21.10 -48.98 44.54
CA GLY A 490 20.22 -48.26 45.46
C GLY A 490 20.71 -46.87 45.88
N ASP A 491 21.92 -46.45 45.52
CA ASP A 491 22.37 -45.07 45.76
C ASP A 491 21.64 -44.09 44.81
N PRO A 492 21.35 -42.85 45.25
CA PRO A 492 20.77 -41.80 44.40
C PRO A 492 21.80 -40.88 43.73
N ARG A 493 21.48 -40.37 42.54
CA ARG A 493 22.13 -39.21 41.90
C ARG A 493 21.08 -38.38 41.15
N VAL A 494 21.12 -37.06 41.32
CA VAL A 494 20.43 -36.14 40.39
C VAL A 494 21.33 -35.91 39.17
N PHE A 495 20.76 -35.98 37.97
CA PHE A 495 21.45 -35.68 36.72
C PHE A 495 20.99 -34.34 36.16
N THR A 496 21.94 -33.47 35.80
CA THR A 496 21.67 -32.12 35.25
C THR A 496 22.02 -32.06 33.76
N LYS A 497 21.76 -30.91 33.10
CA LYS A 497 22.12 -30.69 31.69
C LYS A 497 23.62 -30.89 31.40
N ASP A 498 24.49 -30.73 32.39
CA ASP A 498 25.94 -30.95 32.28
C ASP A 498 26.34 -32.43 32.22
N ASP A 499 25.40 -33.34 32.49
CA ASP A 499 25.60 -34.79 32.34
C ASP A 499 25.31 -35.30 30.92
N GLN A 500 24.99 -34.43 29.95
CA GLN A 500 24.56 -34.86 28.61
C GLN A 500 25.62 -35.72 27.91
N ASN A 501 25.19 -36.87 27.36
CA ASN A 501 26.02 -37.91 26.76
C ASN A 501 27.00 -38.65 27.71
N LYS A 502 26.88 -38.52 29.04
CA LYS A 502 27.69 -39.33 29.97
C LYS A 502 27.33 -40.81 29.97
N GLU A 503 28.32 -41.62 30.35
CA GLU A 503 28.20 -43.07 30.49
C GLU A 503 28.19 -43.46 31.97
N ILE A 504 27.25 -44.35 32.34
CA ILE A 504 27.25 -45.07 33.61
C ILE A 504 28.05 -46.37 33.40
N LYS A 505 29.26 -46.44 33.95
CA LYS A 505 30.23 -47.53 33.74
C LYS A 505 30.14 -48.56 34.85
N ALA A 506 30.10 -49.85 34.51
CA ALA A 506 30.23 -50.89 35.52
C ALA A 506 31.65 -50.87 36.14
N VAL A 507 31.76 -51.08 37.46
CA VAL A 507 33.04 -51.21 38.16
C VAL A 507 33.22 -52.63 38.64
N TRP A 508 34.42 -53.17 38.42
CA TRP A 508 34.75 -54.57 38.68
C TRP A 508 35.91 -54.66 39.69
N GLU A 509 35.75 -55.45 40.74
CA GLU A 509 36.75 -55.63 41.80
C GLU A 509 37.40 -57.02 41.71
N GLU A 510 38.74 -57.05 41.72
CA GLU A 510 39.56 -58.27 41.66
C GLU A 510 39.38 -59.14 42.90
N HIS A 511 39.27 -60.45 42.74
CA HIS A 511 39.38 -61.44 43.81
C HIS A 511 40.23 -62.63 43.35
N THR A 512 41.13 -63.12 44.22
CA THR A 512 41.69 -64.47 44.04
C THR A 512 40.83 -65.47 44.81
N PHE A 513 40.36 -66.51 44.14
CA PHE A 513 39.49 -67.52 44.73
C PHE A 513 40.31 -68.78 44.99
N ASP A 514 41.27 -68.77 45.92
CA ASP A 514 42.20 -69.91 46.07
C ASP A 514 41.71 -71.05 46.98
N GLN A 515 40.69 -70.80 47.82
CA GLN A 515 40.27 -71.74 48.86
C GLN A 515 39.43 -72.88 48.30
N LYS A 516 39.75 -74.12 48.69
CA LYS A 516 39.02 -75.33 48.27
C LYS A 516 38.00 -75.77 49.32
N LEU A 517 37.00 -74.91 49.58
CA LEU A 517 35.90 -75.16 50.51
C LEU A 517 34.66 -75.63 49.75
N LYS A 518 33.90 -76.58 50.31
CA LYS A 518 32.64 -77.10 49.74
C LYS A 518 31.41 -76.26 50.11
N GLU A 519 31.57 -75.42 51.13
CA GLU A 519 30.56 -74.54 51.71
C GLU A 519 31.27 -73.35 52.37
N VAL A 520 30.67 -72.16 52.27
CA VAL A 520 31.19 -70.90 52.82
C VAL A 520 30.00 -70.08 53.33
N ASN A 521 30.06 -69.61 54.58
CA ASN A 521 29.01 -68.80 55.21
C ASN A 521 27.58 -69.41 55.13
N GLY A 522 27.45 -70.74 55.16
CA GLY A 522 26.17 -71.44 55.02
C GLY A 522 25.68 -71.63 53.57
N VAL A 523 26.49 -71.25 52.58
CA VAL A 523 26.18 -71.38 51.14
C VAL A 523 27.14 -72.39 50.51
N SER A 524 26.60 -73.41 49.85
CA SER A 524 27.43 -74.40 49.15
C SER A 524 28.11 -73.78 47.93
N THR A 525 29.39 -74.12 47.72
CA THR A 525 30.18 -73.71 46.55
C THR A 525 30.03 -74.65 45.36
N LEU A 526 29.14 -75.64 45.46
CA LEU A 526 28.93 -76.69 44.47
C LEU A 526 28.61 -76.12 43.07
N LYS A 527 29.43 -76.49 42.09
CA LYS A 527 29.21 -76.18 40.67
C LYS A 527 28.49 -77.33 39.99
N ASP A 528 29.18 -78.46 39.88
CA ASP A 528 28.71 -79.66 39.19
C ASP A 528 28.62 -80.81 40.20
N LYS A 529 27.45 -81.46 40.27
CA LYS A 529 27.24 -82.65 41.11
C LYS A 529 28.09 -83.82 40.61
N ALA A 530 28.49 -84.72 41.51
CA ALA A 530 29.10 -85.99 41.11
C ALA A 530 28.16 -86.75 40.18
N THR A 531 28.74 -87.43 39.18
CA THR A 531 28.01 -88.20 38.18
C THR A 531 28.39 -89.68 38.29
N CYS A 532 27.87 -90.51 37.39
CA CYS A 532 28.26 -91.91 37.30
C CYS A 532 29.71 -92.10 36.86
N THR A 533 30.26 -91.17 36.07
CA THR A 533 31.58 -91.27 35.44
C THR A 533 32.61 -90.31 36.04
N THR A 534 32.17 -89.18 36.61
CA THR A 534 33.02 -88.09 37.14
C THR A 534 32.72 -87.78 38.62
N ASN A 535 33.71 -87.23 39.31
CA ASN A 535 33.56 -86.68 40.65
C ASN A 535 32.77 -85.36 40.66
N ALA A 536 32.38 -84.89 41.85
CA ALA A 536 31.81 -83.55 42.03
C ALA A 536 32.85 -82.44 41.81
N ILE A 537 32.39 -81.30 41.30
CA ILE A 537 33.20 -80.11 41.08
C ILE A 537 32.60 -78.96 41.90
N TYR A 538 33.44 -78.33 42.72
CA TYR A 538 33.08 -77.16 43.50
C TYR A 538 33.81 -75.95 42.94
N TYR A 539 33.15 -74.79 42.96
CA TYR A 539 33.86 -73.52 42.81
C TYR A 539 34.79 -73.32 44.01
N LYS A 540 35.96 -72.75 43.76
CA LYS A 540 36.82 -72.25 44.83
C LYS A 540 36.22 -70.98 45.44
N SER A 541 36.63 -70.62 46.66
CA SER A 541 36.22 -69.38 47.33
C SER A 541 37.38 -68.44 47.64
N CYS A 542 37.05 -67.17 47.84
CA CYS A 542 37.98 -66.15 48.35
C CYS A 542 37.87 -66.05 49.87
N ALA A 543 38.95 -65.65 50.54
CA ALA A 543 39.02 -65.55 52.01
C ALA A 543 38.04 -64.52 52.62
N CYS A 544 37.45 -63.62 51.81
CA CYS A 544 36.38 -62.71 52.20
C CYS A 544 34.98 -63.35 52.24
N GLY A 545 34.84 -64.62 51.86
CA GLY A 545 33.58 -65.37 51.85
C GLY A 545 32.83 -65.39 50.51
N GLN A 546 33.39 -64.79 49.45
CA GLN A 546 32.80 -64.85 48.10
C GLN A 546 33.19 -66.11 47.34
N VAL A 547 32.29 -66.61 46.49
CA VAL A 547 32.46 -67.83 45.68
C VAL A 547 32.84 -67.47 44.25
N SER A 548 33.74 -68.23 43.62
CA SER A 548 34.12 -67.99 42.22
C SER A 548 32.98 -68.29 41.26
N THR A 549 32.97 -67.62 40.10
CA THR A 549 32.10 -67.96 38.97
C THR A 549 32.80 -68.84 37.93
N THR A 550 34.10 -69.08 38.07
CA THR A 550 34.94 -69.73 37.03
C THR A 550 35.98 -70.70 37.59
N GLU A 551 36.61 -70.40 38.72
CA GLU A 551 37.68 -71.22 39.28
C GLU A 551 37.13 -72.38 40.11
N THR A 552 37.63 -73.59 39.87
CA THR A 552 37.06 -74.83 40.45
C THR A 552 38.10 -75.77 41.06
N PHE A 553 37.63 -76.73 41.84
CA PHE A 553 38.39 -77.92 42.26
C PHE A 553 37.51 -79.18 42.24
N GLU A 554 38.16 -80.33 42.08
CA GLU A 554 37.53 -81.66 42.04
C GLU A 554 37.53 -82.30 43.44
N ASP A 555 36.41 -82.92 43.81
CA ASP A 555 36.22 -83.65 45.07
C ASP A 555 36.31 -85.16 44.83
N LYS A 556 37.53 -85.70 44.92
CA LYS A 556 37.85 -87.07 44.51
C LYS A 556 37.05 -88.14 45.27
N ASP A 557 36.89 -89.28 44.61
CA ASP A 557 36.22 -90.49 45.11
C ASP A 557 34.72 -90.30 45.44
N THR A 558 34.08 -89.30 44.82
CA THR A 558 32.62 -89.06 44.88
C THR A 558 31.83 -89.63 43.71
N LYS A 559 32.52 -90.18 42.69
CA LYS A 559 31.94 -90.86 41.52
C LYS A 559 30.91 -91.92 41.92
N LEU A 560 29.66 -91.74 41.47
CA LEU A 560 28.49 -92.48 41.98
C LEU A 560 28.31 -93.89 41.40
N GLY A 561 28.93 -94.20 40.26
CA GLY A 561 28.66 -95.42 39.48
C GLY A 561 27.29 -95.41 38.77
N HIS A 562 27.11 -96.34 37.85
CA HIS A 562 25.89 -96.48 37.04
C HIS A 562 24.82 -97.33 37.74
N GLU A 563 23.54 -97.01 37.51
CA GLU A 563 22.39 -97.69 38.11
C GLU A 563 21.30 -97.87 37.03
N TYR A 564 21.33 -99.00 36.33
CA TYR A 564 20.50 -99.25 35.13
C TYR A 564 19.06 -99.64 35.48
N THR A 565 18.27 -98.68 35.93
CA THR A 565 16.86 -98.86 36.33
C THR A 565 15.86 -97.97 35.56
N LYS A 566 16.31 -97.06 34.70
CA LYS A 566 15.45 -96.12 33.96
C LYS A 566 15.10 -96.65 32.57
N GLN A 567 13.81 -96.74 32.27
CA GLN A 567 13.31 -97.10 30.94
C GLN A 567 13.32 -95.86 30.02
N ILE A 568 13.92 -95.95 28.84
CA ILE A 568 13.94 -94.87 27.84
C ILE A 568 13.75 -95.45 26.44
N LYS A 569 12.64 -95.09 25.78
CA LYS A 569 12.33 -95.46 24.39
C LYS A 569 13.01 -94.50 23.42
N ASP A 570 14.31 -94.68 23.20
CA ASP A 570 15.13 -93.92 22.24
C ASP A 570 15.99 -94.91 21.45
N ALA A 571 16.18 -94.64 20.15
CA ALA A 571 16.88 -95.50 19.20
C ALA A 571 18.29 -95.93 19.65
N LYS A 572 18.98 -95.17 20.50
CA LYS A 572 20.31 -95.55 21.03
C LYS A 572 20.27 -96.64 22.11
N TYR A 573 19.12 -96.83 22.77
CA TYR A 573 18.87 -97.97 23.68
C TYR A 573 18.14 -99.12 22.99
N LEU A 574 17.69 -98.96 21.75
CA LEU A 574 16.93 -99.98 21.03
C LEU A 574 17.77 -101.26 20.89
N LYS A 575 17.23 -102.37 21.41
CA LYS A 575 17.81 -103.71 21.33
C LYS A 575 17.28 -104.46 20.10
N SER A 576 15.99 -104.30 19.80
CA SER A 576 15.32 -104.81 18.60
C SER A 576 14.02 -104.03 18.37
N GLN A 577 13.67 -103.78 17.11
CA GLN A 577 12.46 -103.05 16.72
C GLN A 577 11.34 -104.02 16.30
N GLY A 578 10.09 -103.70 16.63
CA GLY A 578 8.92 -104.43 16.17
C GLY A 578 8.63 -104.16 14.69
N SER A 579 8.27 -105.20 13.93
CA SER A 579 8.17 -105.15 12.46
C SER A 579 6.90 -104.46 11.93
N ASN A 580 5.89 -104.26 12.79
CA ASN A 580 4.54 -103.81 12.42
C ASN A 580 3.79 -103.28 13.66
N CYS A 581 2.54 -102.84 13.46
CA CYS A 581 1.66 -102.31 14.51
C CYS A 581 1.07 -103.35 15.47
N GLN A 582 1.59 -104.57 15.53
CA GLN A 582 1.27 -105.60 16.53
C GLN A 582 2.50 -106.13 17.29
N GLU A 583 3.70 -105.66 16.96
CA GLU A 583 4.97 -106.04 17.60
C GLU A 583 5.53 -104.89 18.44
N HIS A 584 6.19 -105.23 19.55
CA HIS A 584 6.73 -104.28 20.51
C HIS A 584 8.26 -104.14 20.39
N ASP A 585 8.75 -102.91 20.44
CA ASP A 585 10.18 -102.61 20.52
C ASP A 585 10.77 -103.06 21.88
N ALA A 586 11.96 -103.65 21.87
CA ALA A 586 12.72 -103.96 23.07
C ALA A 586 13.90 -103.00 23.24
N TYR A 587 14.15 -102.55 24.47
CA TYR A 587 15.14 -101.54 24.81
C TYR A 587 16.04 -101.99 25.96
N TRP A 588 17.28 -101.51 25.97
CA TRP A 588 18.19 -101.56 27.11
C TRP A 588 17.75 -100.56 28.18
N TYR A 589 17.92 -100.90 29.46
CA TYR A 589 17.76 -99.90 30.53
C TYR A 589 18.88 -98.86 30.46
N ALA A 590 18.51 -97.62 30.71
CA ALA A 590 19.44 -96.52 30.91
C ALA A 590 19.80 -96.37 32.39
N CYS A 591 20.99 -95.84 32.66
CA CYS A 591 21.41 -95.43 33.98
C CYS A 591 20.49 -94.30 34.48
N SER A 592 19.79 -94.50 35.59
CA SER A 592 18.80 -93.55 36.16
C SER A 592 19.38 -92.18 36.52
N ARG A 593 20.70 -92.08 36.64
CA ARG A 593 21.44 -90.90 37.09
C ARG A 593 22.16 -90.15 35.96
N CYS A 594 22.36 -90.76 34.79
CA CYS A 594 23.17 -90.17 33.70
C CYS A 594 22.83 -90.64 32.28
N ASP A 595 21.79 -91.45 32.10
CA ASP A 595 21.25 -91.90 30.81
C ASP A 595 22.22 -92.64 29.87
N VAL A 596 23.34 -93.18 30.38
CA VAL A 596 24.18 -94.14 29.66
C VAL A 596 23.45 -95.49 29.53
N SER A 597 23.59 -96.16 28.39
CA SER A 597 22.90 -97.42 28.08
C SER A 597 23.59 -98.62 28.75
N ALA A 598 22.81 -99.56 29.30
CA ALA A 598 23.33 -100.85 29.76
C ALA A 598 23.99 -101.69 28.64
N LYS A 599 23.66 -101.39 27.38
CA LYS A 599 24.31 -101.94 26.18
C LYS A 599 25.83 -101.75 26.18
N ASP A 600 26.29 -100.59 26.66
CA ASP A 600 27.66 -100.12 26.50
C ASP A 600 28.53 -100.41 27.75
N ASP A 601 28.01 -101.25 28.66
CA ASP A 601 28.67 -101.75 29.87
C ASP A 601 28.64 -103.28 29.86
N GLU A 602 29.82 -103.91 29.83
CA GLU A 602 29.96 -105.37 29.76
C GLU A 602 29.33 -106.08 30.98
N ASN A 603 29.13 -105.37 32.10
CA ASN A 603 28.58 -105.92 33.34
C ASN A 603 27.05 -105.75 33.46
N ALA A 604 26.39 -105.12 32.50
CA ALA A 604 24.95 -104.78 32.55
C ALA A 604 24.12 -105.43 31.42
N GLN A 605 24.67 -106.39 30.69
CA GLN A 605 24.07 -107.05 29.51
C GLN A 605 22.79 -107.86 29.80
N ASP A 606 22.34 -107.95 31.06
CA ASP A 606 21.04 -108.51 31.44
C ASP A 606 19.92 -107.44 31.52
N LYS A 607 20.25 -106.14 31.60
CA LYS A 607 19.28 -105.06 31.86
C LYS A 607 18.59 -104.58 30.58
N CYS A 608 17.54 -105.29 30.16
CA CYS A 608 16.63 -104.88 29.07
C CYS A 608 15.15 -105.07 29.43
N TYR A 609 14.25 -104.40 28.69
CA TYR A 609 12.79 -104.44 28.86
C TYR A 609 12.05 -104.26 27.53
N GLU A 610 10.75 -104.54 27.51
CA GLU A 610 9.88 -104.44 26.33
C GLU A 610 8.92 -103.22 26.42
N SER A 611 8.66 -102.59 25.29
CA SER A 611 7.81 -101.40 25.15
C SER A 611 6.32 -101.74 25.21
N ALA A 612 5.53 -100.98 25.98
CA ALA A 612 4.06 -101.06 25.95
C ALA A 612 3.40 -100.45 24.68
N GLU A 613 4.18 -99.98 23.70
CA GLU A 613 3.69 -99.34 22.46
C GLU A 613 4.22 -100.10 21.23
N VAL A 614 3.47 -100.05 20.13
CA VAL A 614 3.72 -100.76 18.86
C VAL A 614 4.28 -99.83 17.77
N GLY A 615 4.80 -100.39 16.68
CA GLY A 615 5.63 -99.70 15.68
C GLY A 615 5.03 -98.54 14.86
N ASN A 616 5.92 -97.86 14.13
CA ASN A 616 5.72 -96.55 13.48
C ASN A 616 4.60 -96.44 12.42
N HIS A 617 4.11 -95.21 12.25
CA HIS A 617 3.14 -94.78 11.23
C HIS A 617 3.79 -94.31 9.91
N VAL A 618 3.08 -94.50 8.79
CA VAL A 618 3.46 -94.03 7.43
C VAL A 618 2.37 -93.08 6.90
N TYR A 619 2.76 -91.89 6.42
CA TYR A 619 1.85 -90.77 6.15
C TYR A 619 1.74 -90.45 4.64
N ASP A 620 1.08 -91.30 3.87
CA ASP A 620 1.01 -91.22 2.40
C ASP A 620 -0.34 -90.74 1.83
N GLN A 621 -1.39 -90.61 2.65
CA GLN A 621 -2.74 -90.26 2.19
C GLN A 621 -2.85 -88.75 1.90
N GLU A 622 -3.30 -88.37 0.70
CA GLU A 622 -3.60 -86.97 0.33
C GLU A 622 -5.11 -86.70 0.40
N VAL A 623 -5.56 -86.11 1.51
CA VAL A 623 -7.00 -85.91 1.82
C VAL A 623 -7.32 -84.42 2.00
N GLU A 624 -8.11 -83.85 1.07
CA GLU A 624 -8.57 -82.44 1.13
C GLU A 624 -9.68 -82.23 2.20
N SER A 625 -9.36 -82.47 3.48
CA SER A 625 -10.25 -82.25 4.64
C SER A 625 -9.83 -81.04 5.48
N SER A 626 -10.79 -80.32 6.06
CA SER A 626 -10.54 -79.18 6.97
C SER A 626 -9.65 -79.54 8.16
N GLU A 627 -9.73 -80.79 8.64
CA GLU A 627 -8.88 -81.36 9.70
C GLU A 627 -7.39 -81.37 9.32
N TYR A 628 -7.10 -81.59 8.03
CA TYR A 628 -5.75 -81.59 7.49
C TYR A 628 -5.33 -80.24 6.88
N LEU A 629 -6.16 -79.19 6.94
CA LEU A 629 -5.83 -77.88 6.38
C LEU A 629 -4.49 -77.35 6.90
N ALA A 630 -3.68 -76.82 5.98
CA ALA A 630 -2.38 -76.21 6.23
C ALA A 630 -2.43 -74.69 5.99
N THR A 631 -2.92 -74.26 4.83
CA THR A 631 -3.21 -72.85 4.53
C THR A 631 -4.49 -72.70 3.70
N PRO A 632 -5.36 -71.72 4.01
CA PRO A 632 -6.55 -71.44 3.21
C PRO A 632 -6.19 -70.78 1.86
N ALA A 633 -7.11 -70.89 0.90
CA ALA A 633 -6.97 -70.22 -0.40
C ALA A 633 -7.05 -68.68 -0.27
N THR A 634 -6.40 -67.98 -1.19
CA THR A 634 -6.42 -66.50 -1.29
C THR A 634 -7.05 -66.06 -2.62
N CYS A 635 -7.13 -64.75 -2.86
CA CYS A 635 -7.53 -64.22 -4.17
C CYS A 635 -6.51 -64.47 -5.31
N MET A 636 -5.34 -65.04 -5.02
CA MET A 636 -4.29 -65.33 -6.02
C MET A 636 -3.67 -66.74 -5.91
N THR A 637 -3.93 -67.51 -4.85
CA THR A 637 -3.39 -68.86 -4.62
C THR A 637 -4.46 -69.84 -4.12
N PRO A 638 -4.38 -71.14 -4.44
CA PRO A 638 -5.25 -72.17 -3.87
C PRO A 638 -4.88 -72.52 -2.43
N ALA A 639 -5.68 -73.38 -1.79
CA ALA A 639 -5.43 -73.90 -0.44
C ALA A 639 -4.36 -75.01 -0.44
N ARG A 640 -3.89 -75.38 0.76
CA ARG A 640 -2.97 -76.51 0.99
C ARG A 640 -3.43 -77.37 2.16
N TYR A 641 -3.20 -78.68 2.06
CA TYR A 641 -3.57 -79.69 3.06
C TYR A 641 -2.36 -80.57 3.39
N TYR A 642 -2.23 -81.00 4.64
CA TYR A 642 -1.22 -81.95 5.08
C TYR A 642 -1.59 -83.39 4.68
N LYS A 643 -0.60 -84.26 4.48
CA LYS A 643 -0.83 -85.71 4.28
C LYS A 643 -1.19 -86.39 5.61
N SER A 644 -1.81 -87.57 5.55
CA SER A 644 -2.17 -88.38 6.73
C SER A 644 -1.79 -89.86 6.61
N CYS A 645 -1.78 -90.55 7.75
CA CYS A 645 -1.57 -92.01 7.84
C CYS A 645 -2.91 -92.75 7.72
N ILE A 646 -2.87 -94.03 7.33
CA ILE A 646 -4.04 -94.93 7.28
C ILE A 646 -4.76 -95.09 8.65
N CYS A 647 -4.11 -94.74 9.77
CA CYS A 647 -4.73 -94.66 11.11
C CYS A 647 -5.48 -93.33 11.39
N GLY A 648 -5.47 -92.37 10.47
CA GLY A 648 -6.03 -91.02 10.64
C GLY A 648 -5.06 -89.98 11.22
N ALA A 649 -3.84 -90.34 11.61
CA ALA A 649 -2.88 -89.39 12.16
C ALA A 649 -2.39 -88.38 11.09
N LYS A 650 -2.26 -87.11 11.48
CA LYS A 650 -1.84 -85.99 10.60
C LYS A 650 -0.31 -85.89 10.50
N GLY A 651 0.21 -85.84 9.27
CA GLY A 651 1.62 -85.63 8.95
C GLY A 651 2.00 -84.16 8.77
N THR A 652 3.23 -83.93 8.30
CA THR A 652 3.85 -82.58 8.20
C THR A 652 4.18 -82.13 6.78
N GLU A 653 4.22 -83.03 5.77
CA GLU A 653 4.22 -82.61 4.36
C GLU A 653 2.84 -82.09 3.95
N ALA A 654 2.79 -81.02 3.15
CA ALA A 654 1.54 -80.48 2.64
C ALA A 654 1.52 -80.38 1.12
N PHE A 655 0.45 -80.89 0.49
CA PHE A 655 0.15 -80.78 -0.94
C PHE A 655 -0.74 -79.56 -1.22
N ALA A 656 -0.91 -79.20 -2.50
CA ALA A 656 -1.77 -78.11 -2.92
C ALA A 656 -3.12 -78.65 -3.41
N ALA A 657 -4.21 -78.00 -3.00
CA ALA A 657 -5.56 -78.35 -3.43
C ALA A 657 -5.72 -78.18 -4.94
N THR A 658 -6.48 -79.07 -5.58
CA THR A 658 -6.60 -79.12 -7.04
C THR A 658 -7.47 -78.02 -7.67
N GLY A 659 -8.13 -77.19 -6.86
CA GLY A 659 -9.00 -76.09 -7.30
C GLY A 659 -8.28 -74.77 -7.62
N THR A 660 -8.98 -73.85 -8.28
CA THR A 660 -8.50 -72.49 -8.59
C THR A 660 -8.56 -71.55 -7.38
N HIS A 661 -7.70 -70.51 -7.38
CA HIS A 661 -7.72 -69.43 -6.39
C HIS A 661 -9.07 -68.65 -6.36
N LEU A 662 -9.39 -68.01 -5.23
CA LEU A 662 -10.72 -67.45 -4.95
C LEU A 662 -11.16 -66.26 -5.84
N GLY A 663 -10.25 -65.73 -6.67
CA GLY A 663 -10.48 -64.56 -7.53
C GLY A 663 -10.54 -63.21 -6.78
N HIS A 664 -10.57 -62.13 -7.56
CA HIS A 664 -10.72 -60.76 -7.04
C HIS A 664 -12.20 -60.45 -6.79
N ALA A 665 -12.53 -60.01 -5.57
CA ALA A 665 -13.88 -59.60 -5.17
C ALA A 665 -13.97 -58.07 -5.16
N TYR A 666 -14.40 -57.49 -6.27
CA TYR A 666 -14.41 -56.04 -6.50
C TYR A 666 -15.63 -55.35 -5.88
N ILE A 667 -15.39 -54.34 -5.04
CA ILE A 667 -16.37 -53.50 -4.33
C ILE A 667 -16.21 -52.02 -4.69
N GLU A 668 -17.25 -51.23 -4.43
CA GLU A 668 -17.28 -49.78 -4.65
C GLU A 668 -16.69 -49.06 -3.43
N VAL A 669 -15.80 -48.09 -3.65
CA VAL A 669 -15.07 -47.37 -2.59
C VAL A 669 -14.86 -45.91 -3.02
N LYS A 670 -15.72 -45.01 -2.55
CA LYS A 670 -15.60 -43.56 -2.79
C LYS A 670 -14.35 -43.00 -2.08
N ASN A 671 -13.21 -42.99 -2.77
CA ASN A 671 -11.94 -42.48 -2.29
C ASN A 671 -11.17 -41.81 -3.44
N PRO A 672 -10.67 -40.56 -3.29
CA PRO A 672 -9.94 -39.83 -4.34
C PRO A 672 -8.76 -40.59 -4.97
N GLN A 673 -8.10 -41.51 -4.25
CA GLN A 673 -6.99 -42.32 -4.79
C GLN A 673 -7.44 -43.31 -5.89
N PHE A 674 -8.74 -43.58 -5.99
CA PHE A 674 -9.33 -44.50 -6.98
C PHE A 674 -10.18 -43.77 -8.02
N LEU A 675 -10.17 -42.44 -8.04
CA LEU A 675 -10.79 -41.64 -9.10
C LEU A 675 -10.20 -42.03 -10.48
N ARG A 676 -11.08 -42.12 -11.48
CA ARG A 676 -10.76 -42.40 -12.88
C ARG A 676 -10.79 -41.10 -13.67
N GLU A 677 -11.96 -40.48 -13.74
CA GLU A 677 -12.24 -39.20 -14.42
C GLU A 677 -13.22 -38.38 -13.56
N LYS A 678 -13.05 -37.06 -13.53
CA LYS A 678 -13.92 -36.12 -12.78
C LYS A 678 -14.97 -35.52 -13.73
N ALA A 679 -16.19 -35.32 -13.25
CA ALA A 679 -17.28 -34.66 -13.97
C ALA A 679 -16.88 -33.25 -14.44
N THR A 680 -17.15 -32.93 -15.70
CA THR A 680 -16.82 -31.62 -16.30
C THR A 680 -17.98 -30.62 -16.28
N ASN A 681 -19.21 -31.09 -16.05
CA ASN A 681 -20.43 -30.28 -16.02
C ASN A 681 -21.55 -30.94 -15.20
N CYS A 682 -22.62 -30.20 -14.93
CA CYS A 682 -23.75 -30.58 -14.09
C CYS A 682 -24.63 -31.75 -14.58
N LYS A 683 -24.33 -32.35 -15.75
CA LYS A 683 -24.96 -33.59 -16.24
C LYS A 683 -24.04 -34.82 -16.14
N GLU A 684 -22.81 -34.64 -15.70
CA GLU A 684 -21.81 -35.71 -15.55
C GLU A 684 -21.57 -36.07 -14.07
N HIS A 685 -21.09 -37.29 -13.87
CA HIS A 685 -20.75 -37.89 -12.58
C HIS A 685 -19.26 -38.24 -12.54
N ASP A 686 -18.63 -38.11 -11.37
CA ASP A 686 -17.27 -38.61 -11.13
C ASP A 686 -17.25 -40.14 -11.30
N THR A 687 -16.22 -40.68 -11.94
CA THR A 687 -16.06 -42.13 -12.12
C THR A 687 -14.91 -42.68 -11.28
N TYR A 688 -15.11 -43.86 -10.68
CA TYR A 688 -14.17 -44.50 -9.78
C TYR A 688 -13.86 -45.95 -10.19
N TRP A 689 -12.64 -46.40 -9.94
CA TRP A 689 -12.25 -47.80 -10.08
C TRP A 689 -12.79 -48.63 -8.89
N TYR A 690 -13.34 -49.81 -9.16
CA TYR A 690 -13.64 -50.79 -8.11
C TYR A 690 -12.34 -51.26 -7.42
N VAL A 691 -12.42 -51.58 -6.13
CA VAL A 691 -11.31 -52.06 -5.30
C VAL A 691 -11.56 -53.50 -4.88
N CYS A 692 -10.57 -54.39 -4.95
CA CYS A 692 -10.71 -55.76 -4.45
C CYS A 692 -10.70 -55.78 -2.91
N SER A 693 -11.82 -56.16 -2.28
CA SER A 693 -11.98 -56.24 -0.82
C SER A 693 -10.99 -57.20 -0.14
N ARG A 694 -10.39 -58.12 -0.89
CA ARG A 694 -9.44 -59.14 -0.40
C ARG A 694 -7.96 -58.74 -0.50
N CYS A 695 -7.61 -57.70 -1.27
CA CYS A 695 -6.21 -57.34 -1.52
C CYS A 695 -5.92 -55.88 -1.90
N GLY A 696 -6.91 -54.98 -1.85
CA GLY A 696 -6.73 -53.54 -2.13
C GLY A 696 -6.42 -53.16 -3.58
N LYS A 697 -6.18 -54.12 -4.48
CA LYS A 697 -5.89 -53.84 -5.90
C LYS A 697 -7.13 -53.31 -6.62
N THR A 698 -6.95 -52.26 -7.41
CA THR A 698 -8.01 -51.68 -8.26
C THR A 698 -8.29 -52.52 -9.50
N SER A 699 -9.48 -52.37 -10.07
CA SER A 699 -9.98 -53.03 -11.28
C SER A 699 -9.40 -52.51 -12.60
N LYS A 700 -8.35 -51.68 -12.56
CA LYS A 700 -7.72 -51.06 -13.75
C LYS A 700 -7.34 -52.08 -14.83
N THR A 701 -6.85 -53.25 -14.43
CA THR A 701 -6.45 -54.35 -15.35
C THR A 701 -7.61 -55.04 -16.07
N ILE A 702 -8.86 -54.82 -15.63
CA ILE A 702 -10.08 -55.36 -16.26
C ILE A 702 -11.03 -54.26 -16.75
N ASN A 703 -10.56 -53.00 -16.77
CA ASN A 703 -11.29 -51.80 -17.19
C ASN A 703 -12.71 -51.63 -16.59
N LYS A 704 -12.97 -52.13 -15.36
CA LYS A 704 -14.29 -52.01 -14.71
C LYS A 704 -14.32 -50.80 -13.78
N TYR A 705 -15.18 -49.83 -14.03
CA TYR A 705 -15.39 -48.63 -13.20
C TYR A 705 -16.89 -48.41 -12.93
N TYR A 706 -17.22 -47.50 -12.01
CA TYR A 706 -18.59 -47.08 -11.70
C TYR A 706 -18.70 -45.55 -11.63
N GLU A 707 -19.91 -45.03 -11.76
CA GLU A 707 -20.27 -43.61 -11.63
C GLU A 707 -20.78 -43.32 -10.22
N ASP A 708 -20.28 -42.24 -9.61
CA ASP A 708 -20.85 -41.70 -8.39
C ASP A 708 -22.09 -40.82 -8.72
N LYS A 709 -23.26 -41.44 -8.67
CA LYS A 709 -24.55 -40.80 -8.99
C LYS A 709 -24.95 -39.66 -8.04
N ASP A 710 -24.29 -39.54 -6.88
CA ASP A 710 -24.49 -38.45 -5.93
C ASP A 710 -23.61 -37.24 -6.26
N SER A 711 -22.49 -37.45 -6.97
CA SER A 711 -21.63 -36.38 -7.47
C SER A 711 -22.27 -35.66 -8.66
N LYS A 712 -21.94 -34.38 -8.85
CA LYS A 712 -22.24 -33.61 -10.07
C LYS A 712 -21.09 -32.65 -10.36
N GLY A 713 -20.79 -32.42 -11.64
CA GLY A 713 -19.93 -31.32 -12.04
C GLY A 713 -20.57 -29.96 -11.76
N GLU A 714 -19.75 -28.90 -11.69
CA GLU A 714 -20.22 -27.54 -11.42
C GLU A 714 -21.07 -26.98 -12.58
N HIS A 715 -21.94 -26.01 -12.27
CA HIS A 715 -22.80 -25.37 -13.27
C HIS A 715 -22.02 -24.27 -14.01
N ILE A 716 -21.77 -24.50 -15.30
CA ILE A 716 -21.12 -23.51 -16.17
C ILE A 716 -22.14 -22.41 -16.49
N SER A 717 -21.90 -21.19 -16.00
CA SER A 717 -22.82 -20.04 -16.11
C SER A 717 -22.77 -19.37 -17.49
N SER A 718 -23.90 -18.81 -17.93
CA SER A 718 -24.03 -18.04 -19.17
C SER A 718 -23.65 -16.57 -19.00
N ASP A 719 -23.55 -15.85 -20.12
CA ASP A 719 -23.73 -14.40 -20.12
C ASP A 719 -25.14 -14.00 -19.63
N TRP A 720 -25.32 -12.74 -19.24
CA TRP A 720 -26.60 -12.22 -18.77
C TRP A 720 -27.66 -12.16 -19.88
N ILE A 721 -28.78 -12.86 -19.67
CA ILE A 721 -29.98 -12.82 -20.49
C ILE A 721 -30.95 -11.79 -19.89
N ILE A 722 -31.46 -10.85 -20.69
CA ILE A 722 -32.43 -9.84 -20.23
C ILE A 722 -33.85 -10.35 -20.42
N ASP A 723 -34.55 -10.66 -19.32
CA ASP A 723 -35.94 -11.11 -19.30
C ASP A 723 -36.91 -9.97 -19.59
N GLN A 724 -36.65 -8.80 -19.01
CA GLN A 724 -37.50 -7.62 -19.13
C GLN A 724 -36.66 -6.35 -19.15
N GLN A 725 -36.84 -5.54 -20.20
CA GLN A 725 -36.22 -4.21 -20.30
C GLN A 725 -36.81 -3.26 -19.25
N PRO A 726 -35.98 -2.45 -18.55
CA PRO A 726 -36.46 -1.44 -17.63
C PRO A 726 -37.19 -0.31 -18.35
N THR A 727 -38.07 0.37 -17.62
CA THR A 727 -38.87 1.51 -18.10
C THR A 727 -38.89 2.61 -17.05
N VAL A 728 -39.38 3.80 -17.41
CA VAL A 728 -39.59 4.90 -16.43
C VAL A 728 -40.63 4.56 -15.34
N ALA A 729 -41.45 3.52 -15.54
CA ALA A 729 -42.52 3.12 -14.61
C ALA A 729 -42.20 1.83 -13.82
N LYS A 730 -41.55 0.85 -14.46
CA LYS A 730 -41.27 -0.50 -13.92
C LYS A 730 -39.80 -0.86 -14.07
N GLU A 731 -39.28 -1.52 -13.04
CA GLU A 731 -37.97 -2.19 -13.07
C GLU A 731 -37.93 -3.24 -14.20
N GLY A 732 -36.74 -3.50 -14.73
CA GLY A 732 -36.47 -4.64 -15.59
C GLY A 732 -35.88 -5.80 -14.79
N SER A 733 -35.54 -6.89 -15.47
CA SER A 733 -34.86 -8.04 -14.89
C SER A 733 -33.99 -8.75 -15.91
N LYS A 734 -32.95 -9.40 -15.41
CA LYS A 734 -32.02 -10.26 -16.16
C LYS A 734 -31.63 -11.47 -15.30
N HIS A 735 -31.21 -12.55 -15.94
CA HIS A 735 -30.69 -13.74 -15.27
C HIS A 735 -29.45 -14.31 -15.97
N LYS A 736 -28.73 -15.19 -15.28
CA LYS A 736 -27.81 -16.15 -15.90
C LYS A 736 -28.36 -17.55 -15.71
N GLU A 737 -28.20 -18.39 -16.72
CA GLU A 737 -28.57 -19.80 -16.68
C GLU A 737 -27.34 -20.68 -16.85
N CYS A 738 -27.42 -21.94 -16.43
CA CYS A 738 -26.39 -22.90 -16.77
C CYS A 738 -26.46 -23.23 -18.27
N THR A 739 -25.34 -23.04 -18.98
CA THR A 739 -25.23 -23.31 -20.43
C THR A 739 -25.60 -24.75 -20.80
N VAL A 740 -25.41 -25.70 -19.87
CA VAL A 740 -25.61 -27.14 -20.06
C VAL A 740 -27.01 -27.63 -19.66
N CYS A 741 -27.58 -27.17 -18.53
CA CYS A 741 -28.88 -27.64 -18.02
C CYS A 741 -30.04 -26.63 -18.08
N LYS A 742 -29.80 -25.36 -18.40
CA LYS A 742 -30.82 -24.28 -18.45
C LYS A 742 -31.52 -24.00 -17.11
N GLU A 743 -30.86 -24.38 -16.02
CA GLU A 743 -31.24 -23.98 -14.66
C GLU A 743 -30.73 -22.57 -14.36
N VAL A 744 -31.57 -21.71 -13.81
CA VAL A 744 -31.24 -20.31 -13.51
C VAL A 744 -30.33 -20.25 -12.28
N LEU A 745 -29.15 -19.64 -12.42
CA LEU A 745 -28.10 -19.60 -11.40
C LEU A 745 -28.07 -18.26 -10.65
N GLU A 746 -28.35 -17.16 -11.35
CA GLU A 746 -28.33 -15.80 -10.82
C GLU A 746 -29.49 -15.00 -11.42
N THR A 747 -30.15 -14.15 -10.63
CA THR A 747 -31.19 -13.22 -11.09
C THR A 747 -30.95 -11.83 -10.51
N GLU A 748 -31.03 -10.78 -11.33
CA GLU A 748 -30.80 -9.41 -10.92
C GLU A 748 -31.87 -8.46 -11.51
N LYS A 749 -32.25 -7.44 -10.75
CA LYS A 749 -33.19 -6.40 -11.19
C LYS A 749 -32.46 -5.25 -11.89
N LEU A 750 -33.02 -4.77 -12.98
CA LEU A 750 -32.56 -3.57 -13.67
C LEU A 750 -33.33 -2.34 -13.19
N ALA A 751 -32.60 -1.31 -12.76
CA ALA A 751 -33.18 -0.07 -12.25
C ALA A 751 -34.05 0.65 -13.30
N LYS A 752 -35.02 1.44 -12.84
CA LYS A 752 -35.90 2.23 -13.70
C LYS A 752 -35.12 3.31 -14.45
N LEU A 753 -35.58 3.65 -15.65
CA LEU A 753 -35.00 4.75 -16.44
C LEU A 753 -35.41 6.10 -15.84
N GLU A 754 -34.48 7.05 -15.77
CA GLU A 754 -34.76 8.38 -15.23
C GLU A 754 -35.56 9.27 -16.19
N ASN A 755 -36.30 10.21 -15.63
CA ASN A 755 -37.41 10.87 -16.31
C ASN A 755 -37.07 12.34 -16.63
N VAL A 756 -36.42 12.58 -17.77
CA VAL A 756 -36.06 13.93 -18.22
C VAL A 756 -37.31 14.72 -18.60
N LYS A 757 -37.56 15.87 -17.94
CA LYS A 757 -38.64 16.80 -18.28
C LYS A 757 -38.10 18.16 -18.71
N THR A 758 -38.56 18.62 -19.87
CA THR A 758 -38.34 19.97 -20.40
C THR A 758 -39.35 20.99 -19.86
N GLU A 759 -39.01 22.28 -20.03
CA GLU A 759 -39.65 23.42 -19.37
C GLU A 759 -41.02 23.83 -19.94
N THR A 760 -41.81 24.57 -19.15
CA THR A 760 -42.66 25.67 -19.66
C THR A 760 -42.95 26.71 -18.56
N LYS A 761 -43.05 28.00 -18.92
CA LYS A 761 -43.23 29.14 -17.98
C LYS A 761 -44.70 29.42 -17.65
N LYS A 762 -44.99 29.96 -16.45
CA LYS A 762 -45.52 31.35 -16.31
C LYS A 762 -45.63 31.88 -14.85
N GLU A 763 -45.89 33.19 -14.74
CA GLU A 763 -46.15 33.97 -13.52
C GLU A 763 -47.45 33.52 -12.78
N GLU A 764 -47.79 33.90 -11.54
CA GLU A 764 -47.25 34.87 -10.54
C GLU A 764 -47.41 34.24 -9.10
N THR A 765 -47.44 34.85 -7.89
CA THR A 765 -47.55 36.21 -7.31
C THR A 765 -46.75 36.25 -5.97
N ALA A 766 -46.74 37.37 -5.22
CA ALA A 766 -45.93 37.57 -3.99
C ALA A 766 -46.73 37.79 -2.67
N SER A 767 -46.10 37.53 -1.51
CA SER A 767 -46.50 38.07 -0.19
C SER A 767 -45.32 38.08 0.81
N LYS A 768 -45.39 38.95 1.85
CA LYS A 768 -44.31 39.23 2.83
C LYS A 768 -44.73 38.94 4.28
N LYS A 769 -43.76 38.43 5.08
CA LYS A 769 -43.45 38.75 6.50
C LYS A 769 -42.20 37.94 6.89
N GLU A 770 -41.11 38.48 7.44
CA GLU A 770 -40.93 39.25 8.70
C GLU A 770 -41.28 38.47 9.98
N THR A 771 -40.51 38.47 11.08
CA THR A 771 -39.11 38.91 11.38
C THR A 771 -38.74 38.36 12.77
N LYS A 772 -37.50 37.88 13.00
CA LYS A 772 -36.83 38.11 14.31
C LYS A 772 -35.30 37.96 14.28
N VAL A 773 -34.66 38.64 15.24
CA VAL A 773 -33.21 38.76 15.43
C VAL A 773 -32.89 38.56 16.92
N GLU A 774 -31.86 37.76 17.24
CA GLU A 774 -30.90 37.94 18.34
C GLU A 774 -29.61 37.22 17.91
N SER A 775 -28.38 37.75 17.88
CA SER A 775 -27.65 38.86 18.54
C SER A 775 -26.73 38.41 19.69
N LYS A 776 -25.59 39.11 19.83
CA LYS A 776 -24.44 38.88 20.75
C LYS A 776 -23.46 37.80 20.23
N LYS A 777 -22.13 37.97 20.33
CA LYS A 777 -21.35 39.14 20.80
C LYS A 777 -19.98 39.19 20.12
N ALA A 778 -19.38 40.39 20.07
CA ALA A 778 -18.05 40.60 19.52
C ALA A 778 -16.92 40.33 20.54
N VAL A 779 -15.72 40.08 20.02
CA VAL A 779 -14.44 40.31 20.72
C VAL A 779 -13.54 41.11 19.76
N THR A 780 -12.89 42.15 20.28
CA THR A 780 -12.01 43.05 19.52
C THR A 780 -10.72 43.32 20.29
N THR A 781 -9.57 42.92 19.73
CA THR A 781 -8.22 43.47 19.93
C THR A 781 -7.27 42.77 18.94
N GLY A 782 -6.21 43.40 18.44
CA GLY A 782 -5.74 44.77 18.65
C GLY A 782 -4.60 45.13 17.68
N ASP A 783 -4.02 46.32 17.84
CA ASP A 783 -2.99 46.87 16.94
C ASP A 783 -1.66 46.09 16.90
N ASN A 784 -0.97 46.17 15.76
CA ASN A 784 0.49 46.08 15.71
C ASN A 784 1.12 46.87 14.55
N THR A 785 1.04 48.21 14.63
CA THR A 785 1.87 49.11 13.82
C THR A 785 3.35 49.02 14.21
N ASN A 786 4.09 48.03 13.70
CA ASN A 786 5.56 48.13 13.55
C ASN A 786 6.21 47.02 12.70
N SER A 787 6.78 47.38 11.54
CA SER A 787 8.01 46.75 11.02
C SER A 787 8.63 47.58 9.88
N ILE A 788 9.28 48.69 10.25
CA ILE A 788 10.18 49.43 9.35
C ILE A 788 11.61 49.09 9.78
N VAL A 789 12.45 48.61 8.83
CA VAL A 789 13.87 48.22 9.00
C VAL A 789 14.03 46.92 9.84
N PRO A 790 14.67 45.85 9.31
CA PRO A 790 16.06 45.93 8.86
C PRO A 790 16.40 45.21 7.54
N MET A 791 16.37 45.97 6.43
CA MET A 791 17.06 45.62 5.17
C MET A 791 18.28 46.54 4.89
N ALA A 792 18.85 47.14 5.95
CA ALA A 792 19.90 48.15 5.86
C ALA A 792 21.30 47.69 6.34
N LEU A 793 21.44 46.47 6.89
CA LEU A 793 22.69 46.03 7.57
C LEU A 793 23.60 45.12 6.74
N LEU A 794 23.12 44.50 5.65
CA LEU A 794 23.96 43.66 4.79
C LEU A 794 24.79 44.46 3.77
N GLY A 795 24.24 45.56 3.22
CA GLY A 795 24.95 46.40 2.24
C GLY A 795 26.19 47.12 2.80
N ILE A 796 26.14 47.53 4.08
CA ILE A 796 27.24 48.25 4.73
C ILE A 796 28.47 47.35 4.94
N SER A 797 28.26 46.04 5.16
CA SER A 797 29.35 45.07 5.35
C SER A 797 30.27 44.96 4.12
N LEU A 798 29.68 44.85 2.92
CA LEU A 798 30.43 44.74 1.67
C LEU A 798 31.16 46.04 1.31
N LEU A 799 30.54 47.21 1.54
CA LEU A 799 31.21 48.50 1.35
C LEU A 799 32.38 48.70 2.33
N GLY A 800 32.22 48.25 3.58
CA GLY A 800 33.27 48.26 4.60
C GLY A 800 34.48 47.42 4.19
N ILE A 801 34.25 46.21 3.68
CA ILE A 801 35.32 45.33 3.15
C ILE A 801 36.04 46.00 1.97
N TYR A 802 35.30 46.58 1.01
CA TYR A 802 35.88 47.28 -0.14
C TYR A 802 36.76 48.47 0.29
N ILE A 803 36.29 49.30 1.24
CA ILE A 803 37.05 50.43 1.77
C ILE A 803 38.31 49.96 2.53
N ILE A 804 38.23 48.86 3.31
CA ILE A 804 39.39 48.29 4.01
C ILE A 804 40.45 47.77 3.04
N VAL A 805 40.04 47.19 1.90
CA VAL A 805 40.97 46.76 0.84
C VAL A 805 41.62 47.98 0.15
N MET A 806 40.83 48.97 -0.26
CA MET A 806 41.33 50.17 -0.95
C MET A 806 42.25 51.03 -0.06
N LYS A 807 41.93 51.17 1.24
CA LYS A 807 42.75 51.95 2.20
C LYS A 807 44.12 51.30 2.50
N LYS A 808 44.36 50.08 2.01
CA LYS A 808 45.66 49.38 2.07
C LYS A 808 46.48 49.47 0.77
N TYR A 809 45.99 50.20 -0.24
CA TYR A 809 46.68 50.49 -1.50
C TYR A 809 47.28 51.90 -1.57
N VAL A 810 47.15 52.71 -0.50
CA VAL A 810 47.73 54.07 -0.41
C VAL A 810 48.66 54.19 0.81
N ARG A 811 49.68 53.32 0.85
CA ARG A 811 50.97 53.49 1.56
C ARG A 811 51.97 52.40 1.19
#